data_AF-A0A2V9SVZ3-F1
#
_entry.id   AF-A0A2V9SVZ3-F1
#
_cell.length_a   1.000
_cell.length_b   1.000
_cell.length_c   1.000
_cell.angle_alpha   90.00
_cell.angle_beta   90.00
_cell.angle_gamma   90.00
#
_symmetry.space_group_name_H-M   'P 1'
#
loop_
_entity.id
_entity.type
_entity.pdbx_description
1 polymer ?
#
loop_
_entity_poly.entity_id
_entity_poly.type
_entity_poly.pdbx_seq_one_letter_code
_entity_poly.pdbx_strand_id
1 'polypeptide(L)'
;MDFKLICDYKPQGDQATAIESLVRGVLDREQHQVLLGVTGSGKTYTMAKVIEAVNRPTLVMAHNKTLAAQLYHEFKSFFPRNAVEYFVSYYDYYQPEAYVPTADLYIEKEATINDELDKLRLSATKSLFERRDCLIVASVSCIYGLGSPEAYYGMLLFLEKGQKIKREDITRKLVEILYERTDGEFRRGTYRVRGDVIEIFPTYDDMAYRVELWGDEVESLSQIDPLFGTVKQKYVRLPIYPKTHYVMKPETRASAVQSIREELAWWEAELEKQGRVVEAQRVHQRTMYDLEMIKSVGYCHGIENYSRHFTGRLPGEPPPTLLDYFPRDYQMFIDESHQTVPQLHGMYHGDRSRKETLVEYGFRLPSALDNRPLTFEEFEHRMNQMIYVSATPGPYELTKSAGVVVEQIIRPTGLVDPPVEVRPVKGQIDDLLHEIRGRVERSERVLVTTLTKRMAEDLAEYYSEVGVKCRYMHSEIETLERVKILRDLRKGEFDVLIGINLLREGLDLPEVSLVAILDADKEGFLRSSGSLIQTIGRCARNLNGRAVLYADRMTDSMKKAIDETSRRRAIQQAYNDANGITPQSIVRPLEMSLASIIEADYADLTSAEAEGIPEFKSQEELDAYIVKLESDMREAAKRFEFEKAAKLRDTIKELRTKEFLLGNPREIVST
;
A
#
# COMPACT_ATOMS: atom_id res chain seq x y z
N MET A 1 14.13 25.18 -4.35
CA MET A 1 14.74 23.85 -4.56
C MET A 1 13.95 23.21 -5.67
N ASP A 2 14.63 22.69 -6.68
CA ASP A 2 13.99 22.19 -7.90
C ASP A 2 14.16 20.68 -8.02
N PHE A 3 13.19 20.01 -8.62
CA PHE A 3 13.31 18.60 -8.99
C PHE A 3 14.46 18.40 -9.98
N LYS A 4 15.29 17.38 -9.73
CA LYS A 4 16.44 17.03 -10.59
C LYS A 4 16.38 15.56 -10.95
N LEU A 5 15.93 15.26 -12.17
CA LEU A 5 15.86 13.90 -12.66
C LEU A 5 17.27 13.41 -13.02
N ILE A 6 17.67 12.30 -12.41
CA ILE A 6 18.92 11.61 -12.70
C ILE A 6 18.58 10.26 -13.35
N CYS A 7 18.88 10.14 -14.63
CA CYS A 7 18.71 8.91 -15.39
C CYS A 7 19.58 8.93 -16.64
N ASP A 8 19.95 7.75 -17.13
CA ASP A 8 20.67 7.60 -18.40
C ASP A 8 19.74 7.58 -19.62
N TYR A 9 18.42 7.52 -19.38
CA TYR A 9 17.41 7.49 -20.43
C TYR A 9 17.16 8.88 -21.02
N LYS A 10 16.90 8.91 -22.33
CA LYS A 10 16.32 10.06 -23.03
C LYS A 10 14.89 9.71 -23.46
N PRO A 11 13.97 10.68 -23.58
CA PRO A 11 12.65 10.42 -24.15
C PRO A 11 12.76 9.76 -25.52
N GLN A 12 12.05 8.66 -25.71
CA GLN A 12 12.00 7.88 -26.96
C GLN A 12 10.55 7.63 -27.38
N GLY A 13 10.35 7.34 -28.67
CA GLY A 13 9.01 7.10 -29.20
C GLY A 13 8.14 8.34 -29.07
N ASP A 14 6.91 8.13 -28.63
CA ASP A 14 5.92 9.18 -28.37
C ASP A 14 6.04 9.81 -26.98
N GLN A 15 7.00 9.40 -26.14
CA GLN A 15 7.23 10.01 -24.83
C GLN A 15 7.50 11.51 -24.93
N ALA A 16 8.28 11.96 -25.92
CA ALA A 16 8.61 13.38 -26.07
C ALA A 16 7.33 14.23 -26.29
N THR A 17 6.48 13.82 -27.23
CA THR A 17 5.20 14.47 -27.51
C THR A 17 4.23 14.38 -26.33
N ALA A 18 4.22 13.24 -25.64
CA ALA A 18 3.37 13.05 -24.46
C ALA A 18 3.78 13.98 -23.32
N ILE A 19 5.09 14.07 -23.03
CA ILE A 19 5.64 14.98 -22.02
C ILE A 19 5.30 16.43 -22.38
N GLU A 20 5.57 16.86 -23.60
CA GLU A 20 5.28 18.22 -24.06
C GLU A 20 3.80 18.57 -23.90
N SER A 21 2.91 17.67 -24.34
CA SER A 21 1.46 17.88 -24.26
C SER A 21 0.99 17.98 -22.80
N LEU A 22 1.45 17.09 -21.93
CA LEU A 22 1.08 17.10 -20.51
C LEU A 22 1.61 18.34 -19.79
N VAL A 23 2.88 18.70 -20.03
CA VAL A 23 3.47 19.91 -19.47
C VAL A 23 2.70 21.14 -19.92
N ARG A 24 2.38 21.22 -21.22
CA ARG A 24 1.59 22.32 -21.76
C ARG A 24 0.20 22.40 -21.11
N GLY A 25 -0.55 21.31 -21.04
CA GLY A 25 -1.87 21.31 -20.40
C GLY A 25 -1.80 21.77 -18.94
N VAL A 26 -0.74 21.39 -18.21
CA VAL A 26 -0.54 21.86 -16.83
C VAL A 26 -0.28 23.38 -16.80
N LEU A 27 0.57 23.90 -17.68
CA LEU A 27 0.88 25.33 -17.75
C LEU A 27 -0.31 26.16 -18.23
N ASP A 28 -1.14 25.61 -19.12
CA ASP A 28 -2.40 26.18 -19.63
C ASP A 28 -3.55 26.07 -18.61
N ARG A 29 -3.27 25.55 -17.40
CA ARG A 29 -4.19 25.40 -16.26
C ARG A 29 -5.35 24.42 -16.47
N GLU A 30 -5.17 23.45 -17.36
CA GLU A 30 -6.10 22.34 -17.51
C GLU A 30 -6.18 21.56 -16.20
N GLN A 31 -7.41 21.38 -15.70
CA GLN A 31 -7.65 20.70 -14.42
C GLN A 31 -7.50 19.18 -14.53
N HIS A 32 -7.84 18.62 -15.68
CA HIS A 32 -7.91 17.18 -15.90
C HIS A 32 -7.25 16.81 -17.22
N GLN A 33 -6.26 15.93 -17.15
CA GLN A 33 -5.58 15.38 -18.32
C GLN A 33 -5.46 13.86 -18.19
N VAL A 34 -5.42 13.17 -19.32
CA VAL A 34 -5.31 11.71 -19.36
C VAL A 34 -4.08 11.32 -20.17
N LEU A 35 -3.15 10.61 -19.54
CA LEU A 35 -2.09 9.88 -20.20
C LEU A 35 -2.58 8.46 -20.51
N LEU A 36 -2.98 8.24 -21.76
CA LEU A 36 -3.33 6.92 -22.29
C LEU A 36 -2.03 6.18 -22.65
N GLY A 37 -1.39 5.63 -21.63
CA GLY A 37 -0.10 4.95 -21.75
C GLY A 37 -0.23 3.44 -21.73
N VAL A 38 0.32 2.74 -22.74
CA VAL A 38 0.32 1.26 -22.75
C VAL A 38 1.35 0.68 -21.79
N THR A 39 1.14 -0.57 -21.38
CA THR A 39 2.10 -1.29 -20.55
C THR A 39 3.46 -1.39 -21.23
N GLY A 40 4.52 -1.02 -20.51
CA GLY A 40 5.89 -1.05 -21.02
C GLY A 40 6.31 0.20 -21.83
N SER A 41 5.46 1.22 -21.98
CA SER A 41 5.85 2.46 -22.67
C SER A 41 6.66 3.44 -21.80
N GLY A 42 6.92 3.12 -20.52
CA GLY A 42 7.67 3.99 -19.62
C GLY A 42 6.84 5.13 -19.00
N LYS A 43 5.59 4.85 -18.59
CA LYS A 43 4.67 5.83 -17.99
C LYS A 43 5.29 6.57 -16.80
N THR A 44 5.97 5.86 -15.89
CA THR A 44 6.64 6.48 -14.73
C THR A 44 7.73 7.48 -15.14
N TYR A 45 8.48 7.18 -16.20
CA TYR A 45 9.50 8.10 -16.72
C TYR A 45 8.89 9.37 -17.29
N THR A 46 7.79 9.24 -18.05
CA THR A 46 6.99 10.38 -18.52
C THR A 46 6.48 11.22 -17.35
N MET A 47 5.93 10.59 -16.30
CA MET A 47 5.50 11.29 -15.09
C MET A 47 6.67 12.05 -14.45
N ALA A 48 7.84 11.42 -14.28
CA ALA A 48 9.02 12.06 -13.72
C ALA A 48 9.47 13.28 -14.54
N LYS A 49 9.42 13.20 -15.88
CA LYS A 49 9.76 14.33 -16.75
C LYS A 49 8.76 15.48 -16.64
N VAL A 50 7.47 15.18 -16.51
CA VAL A 50 6.44 16.20 -16.26
C VAL A 50 6.68 16.87 -14.90
N ILE A 51 6.96 16.09 -13.85
CA ILE A 51 7.25 16.60 -12.50
C ILE A 51 8.47 17.51 -12.50
N GLU A 52 9.56 17.10 -13.17
CA GLU A 52 10.78 17.90 -13.33
C GLU A 52 10.49 19.24 -14.03
N ALA A 53 9.74 19.22 -15.14
CA ALA A 53 9.43 20.41 -15.92
C ALA A 53 8.47 21.38 -15.21
N VAL A 54 7.46 20.85 -14.51
CA VAL A 54 6.43 21.64 -13.82
C VAL A 54 6.93 22.14 -12.46
N ASN A 55 7.83 21.39 -11.81
CA ASN A 55 8.50 21.74 -10.56
C ASN A 55 7.56 22.14 -9.41
N ARG A 56 6.57 21.28 -9.14
CA ARG A 56 5.58 21.45 -8.06
C ARG A 56 5.58 20.25 -7.12
N PRO A 57 5.27 20.44 -5.83
CA PRO A 57 4.99 19.32 -4.94
C PRO A 57 3.99 18.38 -5.58
N THR A 58 4.29 17.08 -5.57
CA THR A 58 3.52 16.11 -6.34
C THR A 58 3.03 14.97 -5.45
N LEU A 59 1.76 14.62 -5.59
CA LEU A 59 1.18 13.39 -5.05
C LEU A 59 0.99 12.37 -6.19
N VAL A 60 1.50 11.16 -6.01
CA VAL A 60 1.25 10.03 -6.90
C VAL A 60 0.42 8.99 -6.15
N MET A 61 -0.82 8.77 -6.59
CA MET A 61 -1.72 7.80 -5.98
C MET A 61 -1.68 6.46 -6.70
N ALA A 62 -1.61 5.38 -5.93
CA ALA A 62 -1.71 4.00 -6.42
C ALA A 62 -2.79 3.22 -5.65
N HIS A 63 -3.49 2.31 -6.34
CA HIS A 63 -4.60 1.55 -5.76
C HIS A 63 -4.18 0.43 -4.78
N ASN A 64 -2.90 0.07 -4.73
CA ASN A 64 -2.39 -0.99 -3.86
C ASN A 64 -0.96 -0.68 -3.34
N LYS A 65 -0.58 -1.31 -2.21
CA LYS A 65 0.72 -1.08 -1.55
C LYS A 65 1.90 -1.54 -2.42
N THR A 66 1.77 -2.64 -3.16
CA THR A 66 2.85 -3.19 -4.00
C THR A 66 3.25 -2.23 -5.12
N LEU A 67 2.27 -1.68 -5.84
CA LEU A 67 2.48 -0.68 -6.90
C LEU A 67 2.97 0.65 -6.31
N ALA A 68 2.44 1.06 -5.16
CA ALA A 68 2.93 2.24 -4.46
C ALA A 68 4.42 2.10 -4.10
N ALA A 69 4.85 0.94 -3.58
CA ALA A 69 6.25 0.67 -3.29
C ALA A 69 7.10 0.69 -4.57
N GLN A 70 6.65 0.03 -5.66
CA GLN A 70 7.32 0.09 -6.97
C GLN A 70 7.58 1.53 -7.43
N LEU A 71 6.53 2.34 -7.46
CA LEU A 71 6.63 3.74 -7.86
C LEU A 71 7.55 4.54 -6.93
N TYR A 72 7.46 4.33 -5.62
CA TYR A 72 8.34 4.98 -4.64
C TYR A 72 9.82 4.71 -4.93
N HIS A 73 10.20 3.46 -5.18
CA HIS A 73 11.58 3.10 -5.49
C HIS A 73 12.05 3.60 -6.86
N GLU A 74 11.17 3.55 -7.89
CA GLU A 74 11.46 4.13 -9.20
C GLU A 74 11.69 5.65 -9.08
N PHE A 75 10.80 6.37 -8.40
CA PHE A 75 10.94 7.81 -8.18
C PHE A 75 12.15 8.15 -7.31
N LYS A 76 12.49 7.35 -6.30
CA LYS A 76 13.69 7.57 -5.48
C LYS A 76 14.97 7.41 -6.28
N SER A 77 14.97 6.49 -7.26
CA SER A 77 16.08 6.33 -8.21
C SER A 77 16.16 7.50 -9.20
N PHE A 78 15.00 8.00 -9.65
CA PHE A 78 14.90 9.15 -10.54
C PHE A 78 15.26 10.48 -9.86
N PHE A 79 14.90 10.68 -8.59
CA PHE A 79 15.10 11.92 -7.86
C PHE A 79 15.90 11.71 -6.56
N PRO A 80 17.14 11.20 -6.62
CA PRO A 80 17.90 10.81 -5.42
C PRO A 80 18.35 12.00 -4.56
N ARG A 81 18.15 13.23 -5.05
CA ARG A 81 18.51 14.49 -4.35
C ARG A 81 17.29 15.28 -3.85
N ASN A 82 16.08 14.84 -4.18
CA ASN A 82 14.83 15.48 -3.77
C ASN A 82 14.13 14.62 -2.69
N ALA A 83 13.09 15.16 -2.06
CA ALA A 83 12.32 14.41 -1.06
C ALA A 83 11.31 13.51 -1.78
N VAL A 84 11.69 12.26 -2.00
CA VAL A 84 10.77 11.22 -2.43
C VAL A 84 10.32 10.46 -1.20
N GLU A 85 9.03 10.50 -0.93
CA GLU A 85 8.42 10.04 0.32
C GLU A 85 7.34 9.00 0.06
N TYR A 86 7.02 8.21 1.07
CA TYR A 86 6.07 7.10 0.98
C TYR A 86 4.97 7.23 2.02
N PHE A 87 3.72 7.16 1.58
CA PHE A 87 2.56 7.38 2.45
C PHE A 87 1.46 6.33 2.23
N VAL A 88 1.57 5.23 2.97
CA VAL A 88 0.56 4.14 2.96
C VAL A 88 0.04 3.90 4.36
N SER A 89 -0.93 2.99 4.51
CA SER A 89 -1.34 2.53 5.84
C SER A 89 -0.14 1.90 6.55
N TYR A 90 0.18 2.42 7.74
CA TYR A 90 1.18 1.90 8.66
C TYR A 90 0.78 0.62 9.40
N TYR A 91 -0.35 0.00 9.05
CA TYR A 91 -0.74 -1.28 9.63
C TYR A 91 -0.25 -2.42 8.74
N ASP A 92 0.45 -3.39 9.35
CA ASP A 92 0.77 -4.68 8.73
C ASP A 92 -0.46 -5.57 8.72
N TYR A 93 -1.13 -5.65 9.87
CA TYR A 93 -2.42 -6.28 10.05
C TYR A 93 -3.40 -5.24 10.60
N TYR A 94 -4.61 -5.22 10.04
CA TYR A 94 -5.67 -4.34 10.52
C TYR A 94 -7.02 -5.03 10.38
N GLN A 95 -7.64 -5.29 11.53
CA GLN A 95 -9.01 -5.70 11.68
C GLN A 95 -9.80 -4.52 12.24
N PRO A 96 -10.76 -3.96 11.47
CA PRO A 96 -11.57 -2.86 11.96
C PRO A 96 -12.53 -3.33 13.06
N GLU A 97 -12.87 -2.42 13.97
CA GLU A 97 -14.01 -2.60 14.87
C GLU A 97 -15.29 -2.80 14.05
N ALA A 98 -16.07 -3.83 14.34
CA ALA A 98 -17.32 -4.10 13.64
C ALA A 98 -18.31 -4.82 14.54
N TYR A 99 -19.59 -4.75 14.21
CA TYR A 99 -20.63 -5.53 14.85
C TYR A 99 -21.46 -6.22 13.78
N VAL A 100 -21.71 -7.51 13.96
CA VAL A 100 -22.48 -8.36 13.04
C VAL A 100 -23.81 -8.70 13.72
N PRO A 101 -24.90 -7.96 13.43
CA PRO A 101 -26.16 -8.11 14.17
C PRO A 101 -26.78 -9.50 14.08
N THR A 102 -26.63 -10.16 12.93
CA THR A 102 -27.20 -11.50 12.69
C THR A 102 -26.60 -12.58 13.58
N ALA A 103 -25.38 -12.38 14.07
CA ALA A 103 -24.65 -13.31 14.92
C ALA A 103 -24.46 -12.78 16.35
N ASP A 104 -24.97 -11.58 16.64
CA ASP A 104 -24.66 -10.80 17.87
C ASP A 104 -23.16 -10.78 18.21
N LEU A 105 -22.32 -10.69 17.16
CA LEU A 105 -20.87 -10.79 17.29
C LEU A 105 -20.25 -9.40 17.21
N TYR A 106 -19.66 -8.95 18.32
CA TYR A 106 -18.80 -7.78 18.35
C TYR A 106 -17.35 -8.19 18.04
N ILE A 107 -16.77 -7.51 17.06
CA ILE A 107 -15.41 -7.72 16.59
C ILE A 107 -14.57 -6.55 17.08
N GLU A 108 -13.61 -6.84 17.95
CA GLU A 108 -12.67 -5.85 18.44
C GLU A 108 -11.70 -5.38 17.35
N LYS A 109 -11.24 -4.14 17.49
CA LYS A 109 -10.17 -3.61 16.65
C LYS A 109 -8.86 -4.29 17.06
N GLU A 110 -8.25 -5.02 16.15
CA GLU A 110 -6.90 -5.55 16.29
C GLU A 110 -6.02 -4.96 15.19
N ALA A 111 -4.85 -4.45 15.56
CA ALA A 111 -3.94 -3.88 14.59
C ALA A 111 -2.49 -4.01 15.03
N THR A 112 -1.63 -4.32 14.08
CA THR A 112 -0.18 -4.30 14.25
C THR A 112 0.37 -3.11 13.47
N ILE A 113 1.03 -2.19 14.17
CA ILE A 113 1.65 -1.02 13.57
C ILE A 113 3.07 -1.39 13.13
N ASN A 114 3.42 -0.97 11.93
CA ASN A 114 4.75 -1.05 11.37
C ASN A 114 5.48 0.29 11.61
N ASP A 115 6.50 0.25 12.46
CA ASP A 115 7.26 1.44 12.87
C ASP A 115 8.00 2.10 11.69
N GLU A 116 8.42 1.33 10.69
CA GLU A 116 9.07 1.87 9.49
C GLU A 116 8.07 2.63 8.60
N LEU A 117 6.86 2.08 8.42
CA LEU A 117 5.81 2.77 7.67
C LEU A 117 5.31 4.03 8.40
N ASP A 118 5.20 4.01 9.74
CA ASP A 118 4.85 5.23 10.50
C ASP A 118 5.92 6.32 10.36
N LYS A 119 7.21 5.93 10.44
CA LYS A 119 8.34 6.83 10.17
C LYS A 119 8.23 7.48 8.80
N LEU A 120 7.97 6.69 7.76
CA LEU A 120 7.86 7.20 6.39
C LEU A 120 6.68 8.16 6.23
N ARG A 121 5.55 7.91 6.90
CA ARG A 121 4.40 8.83 6.91
C ARG A 121 4.73 10.17 7.56
N LEU A 122 5.41 10.16 8.70
CA LEU A 122 5.83 11.37 9.39
C LEU A 122 6.87 12.15 8.57
N SER A 123 7.83 11.44 7.97
CA SER A 123 8.80 11.98 7.00
C SER A 123 8.09 12.70 5.85
N ALA A 124 7.06 12.09 5.27
CA ALA A 124 6.29 12.68 4.17
C ALA A 124 5.65 14.04 4.56
N THR A 125 4.97 14.09 5.72
CA THR A 125 4.33 15.33 6.19
C THR A 125 5.33 16.41 6.62
N LYS A 126 6.51 16.01 7.13
CA LYS A 126 7.63 16.91 7.42
C LYS A 126 8.18 17.51 6.14
N SER A 127 8.46 16.67 5.13
CA SER A 127 9.04 17.10 3.86
C SER A 127 8.17 18.10 3.11
N LEU A 128 6.83 18.00 3.18
CA LEU A 128 5.91 19.01 2.64
C LEU A 128 6.04 20.39 3.29
N PHE A 129 6.41 20.43 4.57
CA PHE A 129 6.58 21.69 5.30
C PHE A 129 7.95 22.32 5.05
N GLU A 130 9.00 21.50 4.97
CA GLU A 130 10.38 21.98 4.86
C GLU A 130 10.78 22.32 3.43
N ARG A 131 10.12 21.73 2.42
CA ARG A 131 10.59 21.75 1.04
C ARG A 131 9.46 21.78 0.01
N ARG A 132 9.74 22.36 -1.17
CA ARG A 132 8.86 22.27 -2.34
C ARG A 132 9.18 21.12 -3.29
N ASP A 133 10.40 20.62 -3.28
CA ASP A 133 10.83 19.48 -4.11
C ASP A 133 10.45 18.15 -3.44
N CYS A 134 9.15 18.00 -3.13
CA CYS A 134 8.57 16.87 -2.43
C CYS A 134 7.62 16.09 -3.35
N LEU A 135 7.91 14.80 -3.54
CA LEU A 135 7.07 13.85 -4.26
C LEU A 135 6.65 12.76 -3.27
N ILE A 136 5.35 12.65 -3.02
CA ILE A 136 4.80 11.60 -2.16
C ILE A 136 4.13 10.55 -3.03
N VAL A 137 4.53 9.29 -2.88
CA VAL A 137 3.78 8.15 -3.41
C VAL A 137 2.87 7.62 -2.32
N ALA A 138 1.56 7.56 -2.57
CA ALA A 138 0.56 7.23 -1.58
C ALA A 138 -0.44 6.18 -2.05
N SER A 139 -0.99 5.42 -1.09
CA SER A 139 -2.24 4.69 -1.30
C SER A 139 -3.45 5.59 -1.00
N VAL A 140 -4.66 5.02 -1.05
CA VAL A 140 -5.87 5.68 -0.54
C VAL A 140 -5.77 6.15 0.92
N SER A 141 -4.72 5.78 1.66
CA SER A 141 -4.45 6.34 2.98
C SER A 141 -4.35 7.87 2.97
N CYS A 142 -4.02 8.51 1.84
CA CYS A 142 -3.94 9.97 1.75
C CYS A 142 -5.29 10.70 1.92
N ILE A 143 -6.42 10.00 1.75
CA ILE A 143 -7.77 10.54 1.97
C ILE A 143 -8.34 10.19 3.35
N TYR A 144 -7.57 9.52 4.20
CA TYR A 144 -7.94 9.23 5.58
C TYR A 144 -7.49 10.33 6.54
N GLY A 145 -8.16 10.38 7.69
CA GLY A 145 -7.88 11.34 8.74
C GLY A 145 -6.43 11.36 9.21
N LEU A 146 -5.93 12.57 9.39
CA LEU A 146 -4.69 12.97 10.04
C LEU A 146 -5.02 14.11 11.01
N GLY A 147 -4.10 14.39 11.94
CA GLY A 147 -4.19 15.63 12.71
C GLY A 147 -4.09 16.85 11.81
N SER A 148 -4.63 17.98 12.27
CA SER A 148 -4.57 19.24 11.51
C SER A 148 -3.11 19.67 11.29
N PRO A 149 -2.75 20.10 10.06
CA PRO A 149 -1.42 20.64 9.79
C PRO A 149 -1.06 21.79 10.73
N GLU A 150 -2.01 22.70 10.99
CA GLU A 150 -1.82 23.84 11.88
C GLU A 150 -1.51 23.41 13.32
N ALA A 151 -2.18 22.36 13.81
CA ALA A 151 -1.91 21.81 15.12
C ALA A 151 -0.54 21.10 15.16
N TYR A 152 -0.25 20.28 14.15
CA TYR A 152 1.00 19.52 14.07
C TYR A 152 2.23 20.44 13.98
N TYR A 153 2.21 21.42 13.08
CA TYR A 153 3.30 22.39 12.93
C TYR A 153 3.31 23.42 14.06
N GLY A 154 2.14 23.83 14.56
CA GLY A 154 2.04 24.79 15.66
C GLY A 154 2.56 24.27 17.00
N MET A 155 2.77 22.95 17.13
CA MET A 155 3.33 22.34 18.33
C MET A 155 4.83 22.04 18.24
N LEU A 156 5.50 22.27 17.11
CA LEU A 156 6.92 21.95 16.97
C LEU A 156 7.80 22.64 18.02
N LEU A 157 8.85 21.95 18.47
CA LEU A 157 9.91 22.53 19.28
C LEU A 157 10.97 23.10 18.34
N PHE A 158 11.10 24.42 18.30
CA PHE A 158 12.12 25.09 17.49
C PHE A 158 13.32 25.46 18.35
N LEU A 159 14.51 24.98 17.95
CA LEU A 159 15.77 25.31 18.59
C LEU A 159 16.70 26.04 17.63
N GLU A 160 17.37 27.08 18.10
CA GLU A 160 18.39 27.83 17.35
C GLU A 160 19.67 27.97 18.16
N LYS A 161 20.83 27.89 17.50
CA LYS A 161 22.12 28.12 18.16
C LYS A 161 22.17 29.55 18.73
N GLY A 162 22.55 29.67 20.01
CA GLY A 162 22.57 30.93 20.77
C GLY A 162 21.22 31.30 21.39
N GLN A 163 20.18 30.48 21.23
CA GLN A 163 18.89 30.70 21.88
C GLN A 163 19.02 30.54 23.40
N LYS A 164 18.55 31.53 24.15
CA LYS A 164 18.41 31.45 25.61
C LYS A 164 17.16 30.67 25.98
N ILE A 165 17.33 29.45 26.43
CA ILE A 165 16.24 28.54 26.82
C ILE A 165 16.74 27.59 27.92
N LYS A 166 15.92 27.41 28.95
CA LYS A 166 16.25 26.49 30.04
C LYS A 166 16.09 25.06 29.59
N ARG A 167 16.96 24.20 30.10
CA ARG A 167 16.87 22.75 29.86
C ARG A 167 15.52 22.18 30.26
N GLU A 168 14.95 22.60 31.39
CA GLU A 168 13.63 22.12 31.83
C GLU A 168 12.52 22.49 30.84
N ASP A 169 12.61 23.65 30.19
CA ASP A 169 11.61 24.11 29.21
C ASP A 169 11.67 23.27 27.93
N ILE A 170 12.89 22.91 27.47
CA ILE A 170 13.07 21.96 26.36
C ILE A 170 12.43 20.61 26.70
N THR A 171 12.76 20.04 27.86
CA THR A 171 12.22 18.72 28.25
C THR A 171 10.71 18.73 28.44
N ARG A 172 10.15 19.82 28.98
CA ARG A 172 8.70 19.98 29.12
C ARG A 172 8.03 20.03 27.76
N LYS A 173 8.61 20.75 26.80
CA LYS A 173 8.09 20.80 25.44
C LYS A 173 8.17 19.44 24.75
N LEU A 174 9.24 18.68 24.94
CA LEU A 174 9.36 17.31 24.41
C LEU A 174 8.24 16.39 24.92
N VAL A 175 7.90 16.47 26.20
CA VAL A 175 6.77 15.72 26.78
C VAL A 175 5.43 16.21 26.20
N GLU A 176 5.25 17.52 26.03
CA GLU A 176 4.05 18.10 25.41
C GLU A 176 3.84 17.60 23.97
N ILE A 177 4.93 17.40 23.22
CA ILE A 177 4.90 16.82 21.86
C ILE A 177 5.06 15.29 21.85
N LEU A 178 4.77 14.65 22.99
CA LEU A 178 4.61 13.22 23.22
C LEU A 178 5.89 12.36 23.18
N TYR A 179 7.08 12.94 23.34
CA TYR A 179 8.31 12.16 23.50
C TYR A 179 8.44 11.64 24.94
N GLU A 180 8.96 10.43 25.05
CA GLU A 180 9.18 9.75 26.33
C GLU A 180 10.62 9.96 26.81
N ARG A 181 10.79 10.27 28.10
CA ARG A 181 12.13 10.29 28.70
C ARG A 181 12.58 8.86 28.97
N THR A 182 13.81 8.52 28.57
CA THR A 182 14.43 7.23 28.85
C THR A 182 15.84 7.42 29.42
N ASP A 183 16.18 6.63 30.43
CA ASP A 183 17.55 6.49 30.93
C ASP A 183 18.19 5.15 30.51
N GLY A 184 17.38 4.25 29.91
CA GLY A 184 17.80 2.92 29.45
C GLY A 184 18.02 2.89 27.94
N GLU A 185 17.20 2.11 27.24
CA GLU A 185 17.28 1.98 25.78
C GLU A 185 16.85 3.27 25.08
N PHE A 186 17.68 3.72 24.12
CA PHE A 186 17.45 4.94 23.34
C PHE A 186 16.87 4.57 21.97
N ARG A 187 15.55 4.58 21.90
CA ARG A 187 14.75 4.21 20.71
C ARG A 187 14.01 5.42 20.14
N ARG A 188 13.44 5.30 18.93
CA ARG A 188 12.64 6.37 18.31
C ARG A 188 11.49 6.84 19.21
N GLY A 189 11.20 8.14 19.17
CA GLY A 189 10.18 8.76 20.01
C GLY A 189 10.58 8.95 21.47
N THR A 190 11.87 8.77 21.80
CA THR A 190 12.40 8.99 23.14
C THR A 190 13.46 10.09 23.17
N TYR A 191 13.70 10.63 24.36
CA TYR A 191 14.83 11.52 24.61
C TYR A 191 15.52 11.15 25.92
N ARG A 192 16.82 11.47 26.02
CA ARG A 192 17.63 11.27 27.21
C ARG A 192 18.44 12.52 27.53
N VAL A 193 18.76 12.70 28.80
CA VAL A 193 19.49 13.88 29.30
C VAL A 193 20.75 13.43 30.04
N ARG A 194 21.91 13.94 29.64
CA ARG A 194 23.21 13.65 30.25
C ARG A 194 23.94 14.96 30.53
N GLY A 195 23.83 15.45 31.77
CA GLY A 195 24.32 16.78 32.13
C GLY A 195 23.62 17.87 31.32
N ASP A 196 24.40 18.63 30.56
CA ASP A 196 23.95 19.72 29.68
C ASP A 196 23.64 19.26 28.24
N VAL A 197 23.69 17.95 28.00
CA VAL A 197 23.40 17.35 26.69
C VAL A 197 22.02 16.71 26.71
N ILE A 198 21.17 17.09 25.76
CA ILE A 198 19.90 16.43 25.47
C ILE A 198 20.03 15.71 24.14
N GLU A 199 19.78 14.41 24.13
CA GLU A 199 19.71 13.61 22.90
C GLU A 199 18.27 13.17 22.66
N ILE A 200 17.79 13.37 21.44
CA ILE A 200 16.39 13.20 21.04
C ILE A 200 16.36 12.32 19.81
N PHE A 201 15.65 11.19 19.89
CA PHE A 201 15.50 10.30 18.75
C PHE A 201 14.12 10.57 18.09
N PRO A 202 14.05 11.35 17.00
CA PRO A 202 12.79 11.62 16.30
C PRO A 202 12.15 10.35 15.75
N THR A 203 10.83 10.37 15.58
CA THR A 203 10.06 9.26 14.96
C THR A 203 10.11 9.24 13.45
N TYR A 204 10.63 10.30 12.81
CA TYR A 204 10.62 10.52 11.37
C TYR A 204 12.02 10.46 10.73
N ASP A 205 13.05 10.09 11.49
CA ASP A 205 14.44 10.03 11.01
C ASP A 205 15.13 8.78 11.59
N ASP A 206 16.15 8.29 10.90
CA ASP A 206 17.01 7.19 11.37
C ASP A 206 18.12 7.71 12.29
N MET A 207 18.36 9.02 12.26
CA MET A 207 19.38 9.67 13.06
C MET A 207 18.76 10.40 14.26
N ALA A 208 19.51 10.49 15.35
CA ALA A 208 19.13 11.26 16.52
C ALA A 208 19.66 12.70 16.44
N TYR A 209 19.08 13.59 17.23
CA TYR A 209 19.58 14.94 17.43
C TYR A 209 20.27 15.05 18.78
N ARG A 210 21.35 15.82 18.83
CA ARG A 210 22.04 16.22 20.06
C ARG A 210 22.00 17.74 20.19
N VAL A 211 21.47 18.18 21.33
CA VAL A 211 21.39 19.58 21.76
C VAL A 211 22.34 19.74 22.94
N GLU A 212 23.37 20.54 22.77
CA GLU A 212 24.36 20.85 23.81
C GLU A 212 24.09 22.25 24.35
N LEU A 213 23.94 22.37 25.66
CA LEU A 213 23.67 23.61 26.37
C LEU A 213 24.91 24.10 27.11
N TRP A 214 25.02 25.42 27.27
CA TRP A 214 25.94 26.07 28.20
C TRP A 214 25.12 26.94 29.17
N GLY A 215 24.79 26.39 30.34
CA GLY A 215 23.79 26.97 31.23
C GLY A 215 22.41 27.00 30.57
N ASP A 216 21.85 28.19 30.36
CA ASP A 216 20.54 28.40 29.74
C ASP A 216 20.65 28.84 28.26
N GLU A 217 21.72 28.46 27.56
CA GLU A 217 21.95 28.82 26.15
C GLU A 217 22.28 27.60 25.29
N VAL A 218 21.69 27.50 24.10
CA VAL A 218 22.02 26.45 23.12
C VAL A 218 23.38 26.72 22.47
N GLU A 219 24.39 25.96 22.85
CA GLU A 219 25.75 26.08 22.28
C GLU A 219 25.84 25.42 20.90
N SER A 220 25.22 24.25 20.75
CA SER A 220 25.47 23.37 19.62
C SER A 220 24.26 22.47 19.33
N LEU A 221 23.91 22.37 18.05
CA LEU A 221 22.85 21.50 17.52
C LEU A 221 23.47 20.59 16.47
N SER A 222 23.28 19.28 16.62
CA SER A 222 23.85 18.30 15.69
C SER A 222 22.96 17.09 15.45
N GLN A 223 23.10 16.50 14.27
CA GLN A 223 22.60 15.17 13.95
C GLN A 223 23.67 14.15 14.31
N ILE A 224 23.28 13.10 15.04
CA ILE A 224 24.17 12.06 15.54
C ILE A 224 23.64 10.67 15.19
N ASP A 225 24.56 9.74 14.99
CA ASP A 225 24.24 8.32 14.97
C ASP A 225 23.74 7.88 16.36
N PRO A 226 22.52 7.30 16.49
CA PRO A 226 21.95 6.97 17.79
C PRO A 226 22.73 5.87 18.53
N LEU A 227 23.46 5.02 17.80
CA LEU A 227 24.24 3.92 18.36
C LEU A 227 25.65 4.37 18.73
N PHE A 228 26.37 5.01 17.79
CA PHE A 228 27.77 5.40 17.97
C PHE A 228 27.94 6.79 18.60
N GLY A 229 26.91 7.63 18.57
CA GLY A 229 26.98 9.02 19.02
C GLY A 229 27.84 9.92 18.14
N THR A 230 28.21 9.46 16.93
CA THR A 230 29.06 10.20 15.99
C THR A 230 28.27 11.31 15.32
N VAL A 231 28.84 12.51 15.28
CA VAL A 231 28.22 13.67 14.62
C VAL A 231 28.31 13.51 13.11
N LYS A 232 27.17 13.53 12.42
CA LYS A 232 27.10 13.55 10.95
C LYS A 232 27.02 14.96 10.40
N GLN A 233 26.21 15.81 11.02
CA GLN A 233 25.96 17.17 10.55
C GLN A 233 25.68 18.09 11.74
N LYS A 234 26.00 19.38 11.59
CA LYS A 234 25.61 20.43 12.54
C LYS A 234 24.53 21.33 11.94
N TYR A 235 23.66 21.84 12.80
CA TYR A 235 22.57 22.74 12.41
C TYR A 235 22.71 24.10 13.10
N VAL A 236 22.21 25.13 12.43
CA VAL A 236 22.00 26.45 13.04
C VAL A 236 20.62 26.52 13.67
N ARG A 237 19.63 25.92 13.02
CA ARG A 237 18.22 25.85 13.42
C ARG A 237 17.75 24.41 13.29
N LEU A 238 16.98 23.94 14.27
CA LEU A 238 16.51 22.57 14.36
C LEU A 238 15.03 22.56 14.79
N PRO A 239 14.08 22.38 13.85
CA PRO A 239 12.70 22.06 14.20
C PRO A 239 12.59 20.59 14.60
N ILE A 240 11.97 20.34 15.76
CA ILE A 240 11.65 19.00 16.25
C ILE A 240 10.13 18.83 16.22
N TYR A 241 9.66 17.97 15.31
CA TYR A 241 8.24 17.71 15.12
C TYR A 241 7.67 16.76 16.17
N PRO A 242 6.35 16.84 16.44
CA PRO A 242 5.67 15.93 17.34
C PRO A 242 5.83 14.46 16.98
N LYS A 243 5.80 13.60 18.01
CA LYS A 243 5.97 12.15 17.88
C LYS A 243 4.95 11.51 16.93
N THR A 244 3.73 12.08 16.87
CA THR A 244 2.58 11.57 16.10
C THR A 244 1.78 12.73 15.50
N HIS A 245 1.05 12.48 14.41
CA HIS A 245 0.11 13.44 13.81
C HIS A 245 -1.03 13.85 14.75
N TYR A 246 -1.39 13.02 15.73
CA TYR A 246 -2.53 13.25 16.64
C TYR A 246 -2.18 14.04 17.90
N VAL A 247 -1.11 14.84 17.85
CA VAL A 247 -0.73 15.70 18.97
C VAL A 247 -1.76 16.81 19.17
N MET A 248 -2.00 17.17 20.44
CA MET A 248 -2.99 18.18 20.80
C MET A 248 -2.57 18.99 22.02
N LYS A 249 -3.06 20.24 22.08
CA LYS A 249 -2.88 21.10 23.25
C LYS A 249 -3.77 20.66 24.41
N PRO A 250 -3.34 20.84 25.68
CA PRO A 250 -4.13 20.49 26.86
C PRO A 250 -5.53 21.13 26.89
N GLU A 251 -5.65 22.38 26.44
CA GLU A 251 -6.91 23.12 26.41
C GLU A 251 -7.90 22.50 25.42
N THR A 252 -7.42 22.09 24.24
CA THR A 252 -8.24 21.42 23.23
C THR A 252 -8.73 20.07 23.73
N ARG A 253 -7.88 19.33 24.47
CA ARG A 253 -8.28 18.06 25.09
C ARG A 253 -9.40 18.26 26.12
N ALA A 254 -9.30 19.28 26.97
CA ALA A 254 -10.33 19.58 27.96
C ALA A 254 -11.67 19.96 27.31
N SER A 255 -11.63 20.78 26.25
CA SER A 255 -12.82 21.14 25.47
C SER A 255 -13.47 19.92 24.81
N ALA A 256 -12.67 19.03 24.22
CA ALA A 256 -13.16 17.82 23.55
C ALA A 256 -13.82 16.85 24.54
N VAL A 257 -13.25 16.67 25.74
CA VAL A 257 -13.87 15.85 26.80
C VAL A 257 -15.25 16.38 27.17
N GLN A 258 -15.41 17.70 27.26
CA GLN A 258 -16.69 18.32 27.56
C GLN A 258 -17.71 18.10 26.44
N SER A 259 -17.33 18.32 25.17
CA SER A 259 -18.23 18.14 24.03
C SER A 259 -18.63 16.68 23.81
N ILE A 260 -17.74 15.71 24.12
CA ILE A 260 -18.07 14.28 24.09
C ILE A 260 -19.12 13.94 25.15
N ARG A 261 -19.01 14.50 26.36
CA ARG A 261 -20.01 14.28 27.42
C ARG A 261 -21.38 14.84 27.05
N GLU A 262 -21.40 16.01 26.41
CA GLU A 262 -22.64 16.63 25.93
C GLU A 262 -23.31 15.79 24.84
N GLU A 263 -22.53 15.27 23.88
CA GLU A 263 -23.05 14.36 22.85
C GLU A 263 -23.56 13.05 23.45
N LEU A 264 -22.84 12.49 24.43
CA LEU A 264 -23.26 11.28 25.13
C LEU A 264 -24.62 11.48 25.81
N ALA A 265 -24.77 12.55 26.59
CA ALA A 265 -26.00 12.84 27.31
C ALA A 265 -27.21 13.01 26.36
N TRP A 266 -26.99 13.65 25.21
CA TRP A 266 -28.03 13.77 24.18
C TRP A 266 -28.37 12.43 23.53
N TRP A 267 -27.36 11.65 23.12
CA TRP A 267 -27.55 10.41 22.39
C TRP A 267 -28.14 9.28 23.25
N GLU A 268 -27.70 9.18 24.51
CA GLU A 268 -28.25 8.27 25.50
C GLU A 268 -29.76 8.49 25.69
N ALA A 269 -30.17 9.75 25.90
CA ALA A 269 -31.58 10.10 26.04
C ALA A 269 -32.41 9.80 24.79
N GLU A 270 -31.81 9.89 23.59
CA GLU A 270 -32.48 9.55 22.34
C GLU A 270 -32.68 8.03 22.18
N LEU A 271 -31.66 7.23 22.51
CA LEU A 271 -31.77 5.77 22.53
C LEU A 271 -32.82 5.28 23.55
N GLU A 272 -32.85 5.87 24.75
CA GLU A 272 -33.85 5.55 25.76
C GLU A 272 -35.28 5.85 25.30
N LYS A 273 -35.51 7.01 24.65
CA LYS A 273 -36.82 7.36 24.08
C LYS A 273 -37.30 6.36 23.02
N GLN A 274 -36.37 5.77 22.29
CA GLN A 274 -36.65 4.74 21.28
C GLN A 274 -36.85 3.35 21.89
N GLY A 275 -36.77 3.20 23.22
CA GLY A 275 -36.87 1.91 23.91
C GLY A 275 -35.59 1.06 23.84
N ARG A 276 -34.47 1.64 23.42
CA ARG A 276 -33.19 0.96 23.14
C ARG A 276 -32.25 1.04 24.33
N VAL A 277 -32.72 0.49 25.46
CA VAL A 277 -32.07 0.64 26.77
C VAL A 277 -30.70 -0.05 26.84
N VAL A 278 -30.54 -1.18 26.15
CA VAL A 278 -29.26 -1.92 26.13
C VAL A 278 -28.19 -1.13 25.40
N GLU A 279 -28.54 -0.53 24.25
CA GLU A 279 -27.65 0.32 23.47
C GLU A 279 -27.29 1.61 24.21
N ALA A 280 -28.25 2.23 24.90
CA ALA A 280 -28.03 3.39 25.75
C ALA A 280 -27.01 3.08 26.87
N GLN A 281 -27.23 1.98 27.59
CA GLN A 281 -26.30 1.55 28.64
C GLN A 281 -24.91 1.21 28.08
N ARG A 282 -24.84 0.55 26.92
CA ARG A 282 -23.59 0.18 26.25
C ARG A 282 -22.76 1.41 25.86
N VAL A 283 -23.39 2.39 25.20
CA VAL A 283 -22.67 3.59 24.74
C VAL A 283 -22.21 4.44 25.92
N HIS A 284 -23.01 4.51 26.99
CA HIS A 284 -22.65 5.18 28.24
C HIS A 284 -21.41 4.57 28.88
N GLN A 285 -21.42 3.26 29.13
CA GLN A 285 -20.31 2.57 29.78
C GLN A 285 -18.99 2.71 29.00
N ARG A 286 -19.03 2.47 27.68
CA ARG A 286 -17.84 2.58 26.83
C ARG A 286 -17.30 4.01 26.77
N THR A 287 -18.18 4.99 26.54
CA THR A 287 -17.77 6.39 26.40
C THR A 287 -17.22 6.93 27.71
N MET A 288 -17.84 6.62 28.85
CA MET A 288 -17.33 7.07 30.16
C MET A 288 -15.96 6.46 30.49
N TYR A 289 -15.73 5.20 30.14
CA TYR A 289 -14.41 4.58 30.27
C TYR A 289 -13.37 5.29 29.40
N ASP A 290 -13.68 5.53 28.12
CA ASP A 290 -12.79 6.22 27.19
C ASP A 290 -12.46 7.65 27.68
N LEU A 291 -13.44 8.37 28.24
CA LEU A 291 -13.25 9.70 28.80
C LEU A 291 -12.33 9.72 30.03
N GLU A 292 -12.43 8.74 30.92
CA GLU A 292 -11.52 8.64 32.07
C GLU A 292 -10.08 8.31 31.63
N MET A 293 -9.93 7.47 30.60
CA MET A 293 -8.62 7.18 29.98
C MET A 293 -8.00 8.42 29.33
N ILE A 294 -8.80 9.18 28.55
CA ILE A 294 -8.34 10.45 27.94
C ILE A 294 -7.92 11.46 29.01
N LYS A 295 -8.64 11.54 30.13
CA LYS A 295 -8.35 12.50 31.21
C LYS A 295 -7.09 12.13 32.00
N SER A 296 -6.90 10.83 32.28
CA SER A 296 -5.80 10.33 33.12
C SER A 296 -4.50 10.11 32.34
N VAL A 297 -4.58 9.45 31.19
CA VAL A 297 -3.43 9.05 30.37
C VAL A 297 -3.21 9.99 29.19
N GLY A 298 -4.24 10.72 28.76
CA GLY A 298 -4.20 11.55 27.55
C GLY A 298 -4.51 10.78 26.26
N TYR A 299 -4.86 9.50 26.38
CA TYR A 299 -5.09 8.58 25.28
C TYR A 299 -6.10 7.49 25.69
N CYS A 300 -6.89 7.00 24.74
CA CYS A 300 -7.72 5.79 24.89
C CYS A 300 -7.63 4.92 23.63
N HIS A 301 -7.98 3.64 23.73
CA HIS A 301 -8.00 2.77 22.57
C HIS A 301 -9.15 3.15 21.63
N GLY A 302 -8.83 3.46 20.38
CA GLY A 302 -9.83 3.95 19.42
C GLY A 302 -10.13 5.44 19.56
N ILE A 303 -9.19 6.24 20.09
CA ILE A 303 -9.30 7.70 20.24
C ILE A 303 -9.69 8.42 18.94
N GLU A 304 -9.36 7.85 17.79
CA GLU A 304 -9.72 8.38 16.48
C GLU A 304 -11.25 8.51 16.30
N ASN A 305 -12.07 7.71 16.98
CA ASN A 305 -13.53 7.82 16.92
C ASN A 305 -14.07 9.13 17.51
N TYR A 306 -13.24 9.88 18.23
CA TYR A 306 -13.55 11.19 18.77
C TYR A 306 -12.87 12.33 18.00
N SER A 307 -12.29 12.06 16.81
CA SER A 307 -11.47 13.03 16.07
C SER A 307 -12.17 14.35 15.76
N ARG A 308 -13.49 14.34 15.49
CA ARG A 308 -14.28 15.57 15.32
C ARG A 308 -14.23 16.48 16.54
N HIS A 309 -14.46 15.92 17.73
CA HIS A 309 -14.43 16.67 19.00
C HIS A 309 -13.05 17.29 19.25
N PHE A 310 -12.00 16.56 18.87
CA PHE A 310 -10.63 17.03 19.01
C PHE A 310 -10.22 18.10 18.01
N THR A 311 -10.79 18.08 16.80
CA THR A 311 -10.51 19.07 15.77
C THR A 311 -11.39 20.32 15.87
N GLY A 312 -12.49 20.27 16.63
CA GLY A 312 -13.46 21.35 16.73
C GLY A 312 -14.26 21.58 15.45
N ARG A 313 -14.25 20.60 14.53
CA ARG A 313 -15.00 20.63 13.27
C ARG A 313 -16.50 20.42 13.50
N LEU A 314 -17.31 20.87 12.54
CA LEU A 314 -18.75 20.72 12.59
C LEU A 314 -19.17 19.27 12.28
N PRO A 315 -20.33 18.79 12.78
CA PRO A 315 -20.86 17.49 12.41
C PRO A 315 -20.97 17.33 10.89
N GLY A 316 -20.55 16.17 10.38
CA GLY A 316 -20.48 15.89 8.95
C GLY A 316 -19.19 16.32 8.26
N GLU A 317 -18.36 17.19 8.85
CA GLU A 317 -17.07 17.55 8.26
C GLU A 317 -16.04 16.42 8.46
N PRO A 318 -15.27 16.06 7.42
CA PRO A 318 -14.24 15.03 7.56
C PRO A 318 -13.07 15.55 8.39
N PRO A 319 -12.21 14.68 8.94
CA PRO A 319 -10.92 15.10 9.49
C PRO A 319 -10.02 15.71 8.41
N PRO A 320 -9.00 16.49 8.78
CA PRO A 320 -7.88 16.81 7.89
C PRO A 320 -7.25 15.54 7.32
N THR A 321 -6.70 15.62 6.12
CA THR A 321 -6.09 14.50 5.39
C THR A 321 -4.73 14.92 4.84
N LEU A 322 -3.99 14.02 4.19
CA LEU A 322 -2.71 14.39 3.57
C LEU A 322 -2.87 15.51 2.53
N LEU A 323 -4.03 15.58 1.85
CA LEU A 323 -4.30 16.62 0.86
C LEU A 323 -4.30 18.02 1.46
N ASP A 324 -4.69 18.15 2.73
CA ASP A 324 -4.69 19.44 3.44
C ASP A 324 -3.26 19.87 3.86
N TYR A 325 -2.26 18.99 3.76
CA TYR A 325 -0.84 19.31 4.01
C TYR A 325 -0.14 19.84 2.75
N PHE A 326 -0.70 19.59 1.56
CA PHE A 326 -0.11 20.07 0.31
C PHE A 326 -0.36 21.58 0.13
N PRO A 327 0.59 22.32 -0.47
CA PRO A 327 0.32 23.67 -0.90
C PRO A 327 -0.70 23.69 -2.04
N ARG A 328 -1.42 24.81 -2.19
CA ARG A 328 -2.54 24.93 -3.16
C ARG A 328 -2.18 24.63 -4.60
N ASP A 329 -0.92 24.82 -4.99
CA ASP A 329 -0.46 24.62 -6.36
C ASP A 329 0.15 23.24 -6.61
N TYR A 330 -0.05 22.25 -5.73
CA TYR A 330 0.46 20.89 -5.94
C TYR A 330 -0.11 20.20 -7.20
N GLN A 331 0.61 19.21 -7.71
CA GLN A 331 0.18 18.37 -8.82
C GLN A 331 -0.19 16.97 -8.31
N MET A 332 -1.18 16.32 -8.92
CA MET A 332 -1.54 14.95 -8.57
C MET A 332 -1.59 14.05 -9.79
N PHE A 333 -0.97 12.89 -9.67
CA PHE A 333 -1.08 11.78 -10.61
C PHE A 333 -1.90 10.66 -9.97
N ILE A 334 -2.81 10.07 -10.75
CA ILE A 334 -3.51 8.84 -10.34
C ILE A 334 -3.05 7.73 -11.28
N ASP A 335 -2.19 6.85 -10.77
CA ASP A 335 -1.73 5.68 -11.51
C ASP A 335 -2.79 4.57 -11.50
N GLU A 336 -2.83 3.83 -12.61
CA GLU A 336 -3.89 2.87 -12.94
C GLU A 336 -5.29 3.41 -12.58
N SER A 337 -5.60 4.60 -13.08
CA SER A 337 -6.76 5.41 -12.68
C SER A 337 -8.09 4.68 -12.72
N HIS A 338 -8.25 3.77 -13.68
CA HIS A 338 -9.44 2.94 -13.86
C HIS A 338 -9.71 1.97 -12.68
N GLN A 339 -8.73 1.69 -11.82
CA GLN A 339 -8.92 1.01 -10.52
C GLN A 339 -8.93 2.01 -9.36
N THR A 340 -7.99 2.97 -9.37
CA THR A 340 -7.79 3.88 -8.24
C THR A 340 -8.99 4.81 -8.04
N VAL A 341 -9.62 5.31 -9.11
CA VAL A 341 -10.81 6.17 -9.03
C VAL A 341 -12.01 5.42 -8.41
N PRO A 342 -12.43 4.24 -8.91
CA PRO A 342 -13.48 3.45 -8.25
C PRO A 342 -13.17 3.10 -6.79
N GLN A 343 -11.90 2.80 -6.46
CA GLN A 343 -11.51 2.54 -5.08
C GLN A 343 -11.74 3.76 -4.19
N LEU A 344 -11.41 4.97 -4.65
CA LEU A 344 -11.66 6.21 -3.92
C LEU A 344 -13.14 6.45 -3.63
N HIS A 345 -14.02 6.16 -4.59
CA HIS A 345 -15.46 6.18 -4.35
C HIS A 345 -15.89 5.18 -3.25
N GLY A 346 -15.32 3.97 -3.26
CA GLY A 346 -15.70 2.90 -2.35
C GLY A 346 -15.32 3.13 -0.88
N MET A 347 -14.23 3.86 -0.61
CA MET A 347 -13.66 3.96 0.75
C MET A 347 -14.65 4.56 1.77
N TYR A 348 -15.34 5.64 1.42
CA TYR A 348 -16.32 6.28 2.31
C TYR A 348 -17.53 5.39 2.59
N HIS A 349 -18.12 4.80 1.56
CA HIS A 349 -19.32 3.97 1.73
C HIS A 349 -19.05 2.72 2.57
N GLY A 350 -17.89 2.10 2.39
CA GLY A 350 -17.46 0.96 3.22
C GLY A 350 -17.26 1.34 4.69
N ASP A 351 -16.59 2.46 4.97
CA ASP A 351 -16.39 2.93 6.35
C ASP A 351 -17.72 3.33 7.00
N ARG A 352 -18.57 4.05 6.26
CA ARG A 352 -19.87 4.52 6.72
C ARG A 352 -20.79 3.36 7.10
N SER A 353 -20.97 2.38 6.22
CA SER A 353 -21.83 1.23 6.48
C SER A 353 -21.41 0.45 7.73
N ARG A 354 -20.10 0.22 7.90
CA ARG A 354 -19.56 -0.46 9.09
C ARG A 354 -19.86 0.33 10.38
N LYS A 355 -19.65 1.64 10.36
CA LYS A 355 -19.81 2.48 11.54
C LYS A 355 -21.25 2.82 11.87
N GLU A 356 -22.13 2.91 10.88
CA GLU A 356 -23.57 3.09 11.11
C GLU A 356 -24.11 1.95 11.97
N THR A 357 -23.72 0.71 11.69
CA THR A 357 -24.06 -0.43 12.54
C THR A 357 -23.50 -0.30 13.97
N LEU A 358 -22.27 0.17 14.15
CA LEU A 358 -21.71 0.40 15.49
C LEU A 358 -22.48 1.48 16.26
N VAL A 359 -22.84 2.58 15.61
CA VAL A 359 -23.59 3.69 16.23
C VAL A 359 -25.02 3.26 16.53
N GLU A 360 -25.66 2.60 15.56
CA GLU A 360 -27.00 2.06 15.70
C GLU A 360 -27.03 1.19 16.95
N TYR A 361 -26.17 0.18 17.08
CA TYR A 361 -26.16 -0.74 18.21
C TYR A 361 -25.44 -0.20 19.47
N GLY A 362 -25.25 1.11 19.62
CA GLY A 362 -24.74 1.72 20.86
C GLY A 362 -23.29 1.36 21.20
N PHE A 363 -22.48 0.92 20.23
CA PHE A 363 -21.04 0.69 20.42
C PHE A 363 -20.23 1.98 20.32
N ARG A 364 -20.70 2.98 19.56
CA ARG A 364 -20.04 4.27 19.36
C ARG A 364 -21.04 5.43 19.34
N LEU A 365 -20.57 6.64 19.64
CA LEU A 365 -21.34 7.87 19.47
C LEU A 365 -21.51 8.23 17.98
N PRO A 366 -22.53 9.02 17.61
CA PRO A 366 -22.73 9.48 16.23
C PRO A 366 -21.51 10.20 15.63
N SER A 367 -20.74 10.94 16.45
CA SER A 367 -19.46 11.55 16.04
C SER A 367 -18.44 10.58 15.46
N ALA A 368 -18.51 9.28 15.76
CA ALA A 368 -17.59 8.31 15.19
C ALA A 368 -17.73 8.21 13.66
N LEU A 369 -18.90 8.55 13.11
CA LEU A 369 -19.16 8.61 11.67
C LEU A 369 -18.40 9.76 11.00
N ASP A 370 -18.04 10.79 11.76
CA ASP A 370 -17.27 11.94 11.26
C ASP A 370 -15.77 11.61 11.18
N ASN A 371 -15.30 10.57 11.86
CA ASN A 371 -13.93 10.05 11.69
C ASN A 371 -13.78 9.19 10.43
N ARG A 372 -13.98 9.76 9.26
CA ARG A 372 -14.12 9.01 8.00
C ARG A 372 -13.07 9.42 6.96
N PRO A 373 -12.83 8.59 5.93
CA PRO A 373 -12.18 9.09 4.74
C PRO A 373 -13.06 10.15 4.04
N LEU A 374 -12.46 10.92 3.14
CA LEU A 374 -13.18 11.85 2.28
C LEU A 374 -14.23 11.13 1.44
N THR A 375 -15.36 11.78 1.19
CA THR A 375 -16.21 11.41 0.06
C THR A 375 -15.50 11.74 -1.25
N PHE A 376 -15.98 11.20 -2.37
CA PHE A 376 -15.36 11.48 -3.65
C PHE A 376 -15.49 12.97 -4.05
N GLU A 377 -16.61 13.60 -3.71
CA GLU A 377 -16.85 15.03 -3.96
C GLU A 377 -15.91 15.91 -3.13
N GLU A 378 -15.70 15.54 -1.86
CA GLU A 378 -14.74 16.22 -0.98
C GLU A 378 -13.29 16.06 -1.44
N PHE A 379 -12.97 14.91 -2.03
CA PHE A 379 -11.71 14.66 -2.70
C PHE A 379 -11.58 15.55 -3.94
N GLU A 380 -12.58 15.59 -4.83
CA GLU A 380 -12.63 16.47 -6.01
C GLU A 380 -12.42 17.94 -5.66
N HIS A 381 -13.03 18.43 -4.58
CA HIS A 381 -12.86 19.82 -4.15
C HIS A 381 -11.46 20.17 -3.64
N ARG A 382 -10.67 19.17 -3.22
CA ARG A 382 -9.28 19.34 -2.76
C ARG A 382 -8.26 19.09 -3.85
N MET A 383 -8.69 18.51 -4.98
CA MET A 383 -7.83 18.31 -6.14
C MET A 383 -7.49 19.65 -6.79
N ASN A 384 -6.24 19.78 -7.24
CA ASN A 384 -5.80 20.91 -8.07
C ASN A 384 -5.73 20.45 -9.53
N GLN A 385 -4.53 20.18 -10.08
CA GLN A 385 -4.38 19.66 -11.45
C GLN A 385 -4.07 18.17 -11.43
N MET A 386 -4.86 17.42 -12.19
CA MET A 386 -4.91 15.97 -12.20
C MET A 386 -4.41 15.39 -13.52
N ILE A 387 -3.49 14.44 -13.44
CA ILE A 387 -3.09 13.62 -14.58
C ILE A 387 -3.45 12.16 -14.27
N TYR A 388 -4.44 11.63 -14.99
CA TYR A 388 -4.84 10.23 -14.92
C TYR A 388 -3.92 9.40 -15.79
N VAL A 389 -3.33 8.34 -15.25
CA VAL A 389 -2.41 7.45 -15.97
C VAL A 389 -3.04 6.07 -16.07
N SER A 390 -3.36 5.63 -17.28
CA SER A 390 -4.00 4.33 -17.50
C SER A 390 -3.87 3.86 -18.94
N ALA A 391 -3.71 2.56 -19.16
CA ALA A 391 -3.81 1.97 -20.50
C ALA A 391 -5.27 1.85 -20.99
N THR A 392 -6.21 1.92 -20.04
CA THR A 392 -7.65 1.76 -20.24
C THR A 392 -8.39 2.75 -19.33
N PRO A 393 -8.36 4.07 -19.64
CA PRO A 393 -9.02 5.09 -18.81
C PRO A 393 -10.50 4.78 -18.58
N GLY A 394 -10.99 5.01 -17.37
CA GLY A 394 -12.40 4.80 -17.03
C GLY A 394 -13.32 5.92 -17.54
N PRO A 395 -14.65 5.76 -17.35
CA PRO A 395 -15.63 6.75 -17.79
C PRO A 395 -15.46 8.13 -17.14
N TYR A 396 -15.04 8.17 -15.88
CA TYR A 396 -14.88 9.42 -15.13
C TYR A 396 -13.75 10.27 -15.74
N GLU A 397 -12.60 9.66 -15.99
CA GLU A 397 -11.42 10.32 -16.53
C GLU A 397 -11.68 10.86 -17.94
N LEU A 398 -12.33 10.06 -18.79
CA LEU A 398 -12.72 10.47 -20.14
C LEU A 398 -13.75 11.60 -20.13
N THR A 399 -14.71 11.56 -19.19
CA THR A 399 -15.70 12.64 -19.06
C THR A 399 -15.04 13.96 -18.63
N LYS A 400 -14.16 13.91 -17.63
CA LYS A 400 -13.47 15.09 -17.08
C LYS A 400 -12.48 15.72 -18.05
N SER A 401 -11.87 14.91 -18.93
CA SER A 401 -10.98 15.38 -19.99
C SER A 401 -11.70 15.72 -21.30
N ALA A 402 -13.04 15.72 -21.32
CA ALA A 402 -13.86 15.90 -22.53
C ALA A 402 -13.47 14.95 -23.68
N GLY A 403 -12.95 13.76 -23.34
CA GLY A 403 -12.47 12.74 -24.27
C GLY A 403 -11.08 13.00 -24.85
N VAL A 404 -10.39 14.07 -24.46
CA VAL A 404 -9.04 14.38 -24.92
C VAL A 404 -8.03 13.54 -24.14
N VAL A 405 -7.23 12.75 -24.86
CA VAL A 405 -6.20 11.89 -24.29
C VAL A 405 -4.84 12.16 -24.93
N VAL A 406 -3.80 12.10 -24.12
CA VAL A 406 -2.41 12.10 -24.57
C VAL A 406 -1.98 10.65 -24.71
N GLU A 407 -1.85 10.17 -25.95
CA GLU A 407 -1.45 8.78 -26.21
C GLU A 407 0.05 8.56 -26.02
N GLN A 408 0.40 7.45 -25.37
CA GLN A 408 1.78 6.93 -25.27
C GLN A 408 1.77 5.42 -25.50
N ILE A 409 1.73 5.04 -26.78
CA ILE A 409 1.59 3.69 -27.30
C ILE A 409 2.90 3.10 -27.84
N ILE A 410 3.92 3.92 -28.14
CA ILE A 410 5.22 3.45 -28.63
C ILE A 410 6.11 3.02 -27.47
N ARG A 411 6.65 1.80 -27.55
CA ARG A 411 7.61 1.29 -26.56
C ARG A 411 9.04 1.67 -26.95
N PRO A 412 9.89 2.12 -26.02
CA PRO A 412 11.30 2.43 -26.30
C PRO A 412 12.07 1.28 -26.98
N THR A 413 11.73 0.03 -26.65
CA THR A 413 12.37 -1.17 -27.22
C THR A 413 11.82 -1.60 -28.58
N GLY A 414 10.85 -0.87 -29.14
CA GLY A 414 10.17 -1.24 -30.39
C GLY A 414 9.20 -2.42 -30.25
N LEU A 415 8.96 -2.94 -29.04
CA LEU A 415 7.99 -4.01 -28.84
C LEU A 415 6.57 -3.57 -29.21
N VAL A 416 5.86 -4.45 -29.91
CA VAL A 416 4.52 -4.20 -30.44
C VAL A 416 3.46 -4.96 -29.63
N ASP A 417 2.22 -4.47 -29.65
CA ASP A 417 1.07 -5.17 -29.07
C ASP A 417 0.89 -6.54 -29.75
N PRO A 418 0.55 -7.59 -29.01
CA PRO A 418 0.54 -8.97 -29.51
C PRO A 418 -0.60 -9.19 -30.52
N PRO A 419 -0.45 -10.12 -31.48
CA PRO A 419 -1.58 -10.58 -32.28
C PRO A 419 -2.58 -11.32 -31.39
N VAL A 420 -3.86 -11.11 -31.69
CA VAL A 420 -4.98 -11.70 -30.95
C VAL A 420 -5.73 -12.68 -31.85
N GLU A 421 -5.96 -13.88 -31.36
CA GLU A 421 -6.72 -14.92 -32.05
C GLU A 421 -7.95 -15.32 -31.26
N VAL A 422 -9.05 -15.58 -31.96
CA VAL A 422 -10.27 -16.12 -31.37
C VAL A 422 -10.43 -17.57 -31.83
N ARG A 423 -10.59 -18.48 -30.87
CA ARG A 423 -10.77 -19.92 -31.12
C ARG A 423 -12.07 -20.41 -30.47
N PRO A 424 -12.73 -21.45 -31.00
CA PRO A 424 -13.95 -22.01 -30.39
C PRO A 424 -13.71 -22.55 -28.99
N VAL A 425 -14.74 -22.54 -28.14
CA VAL A 425 -14.68 -23.13 -26.78
C VAL A 425 -14.56 -24.65 -26.85
N LYS A 426 -15.13 -25.26 -27.89
CA LYS A 426 -15.05 -26.71 -28.10
C LYS A 426 -13.59 -27.15 -28.32
N GLY A 427 -13.09 -28.00 -27.43
CA GLY A 427 -11.71 -28.51 -27.48
C GLY A 427 -10.67 -27.54 -26.94
N GLN A 428 -11.09 -26.45 -26.27
CA GLN A 428 -10.17 -25.41 -25.78
C GLN A 428 -9.08 -25.93 -24.84
N ILE A 429 -9.36 -26.95 -24.02
CA ILE A 429 -8.40 -27.47 -23.04
C ILE A 429 -7.25 -28.20 -23.73
N ASP A 430 -7.56 -29.00 -24.76
CA ASP A 430 -6.56 -29.74 -25.54
C ASP A 430 -5.74 -28.81 -26.45
N ASP A 431 -6.41 -27.84 -27.09
CA ASP A 431 -5.76 -26.81 -27.91
C ASP A 431 -4.79 -25.97 -27.07
N LEU A 432 -5.22 -25.54 -25.88
CA LEU A 432 -4.38 -24.79 -24.94
C LEU A 432 -3.20 -25.63 -24.45
N LEU A 433 -3.40 -26.92 -24.16
CA LEU A 433 -2.31 -27.82 -23.77
C LEU A 433 -1.24 -27.94 -24.87
N HIS A 434 -1.66 -28.01 -26.14
CA HIS A 434 -0.75 -28.02 -27.28
C HIS A 434 0.04 -26.71 -27.39
N GLU A 435 -0.62 -25.55 -27.29
CA GLU A 435 0.04 -24.25 -27.32
C GLU A 435 1.03 -24.08 -26.16
N ILE A 436 0.65 -24.52 -24.95
CA ILE A 436 1.51 -24.54 -23.76
C ILE A 436 2.78 -25.35 -24.02
N ARG A 437 2.67 -26.59 -24.49
CA ARG A 437 3.85 -27.44 -24.77
C ARG A 437 4.80 -26.77 -25.75
N GLY A 438 4.27 -26.14 -26.80
CA GLY A 438 5.07 -25.36 -27.75
C GLY A 438 5.77 -24.13 -27.14
N ARG A 439 5.25 -23.56 -26.03
CA ARG A 439 5.93 -22.50 -25.26
C ARG A 439 7.01 -23.04 -24.34
N VAL A 440 6.73 -24.17 -23.67
CA VAL A 440 7.67 -24.85 -22.79
C VAL A 440 8.94 -25.27 -23.56
N GLU A 441 8.80 -25.80 -24.78
CA GLU A 441 9.93 -26.14 -25.65
C GLU A 441 10.85 -24.95 -25.97
N ARG A 442 10.31 -23.73 -25.94
CA ARG A 442 11.05 -22.47 -26.16
C ARG A 442 11.50 -21.80 -24.87
N SER A 443 11.31 -22.44 -23.71
CA SER A 443 11.56 -21.85 -22.38
C SER A 443 10.80 -20.54 -22.13
N GLU A 444 9.60 -20.42 -22.71
CA GLU A 444 8.70 -19.28 -22.52
C GLU A 444 7.64 -19.60 -21.44
N ARG A 445 6.94 -18.58 -20.94
CA ARG A 445 5.89 -18.74 -19.92
C ARG A 445 4.50 -18.45 -20.46
N VAL A 446 3.49 -19.04 -19.81
CA VAL A 446 2.08 -18.90 -20.19
C VAL A 446 1.25 -18.40 -19.02
N LEU A 447 0.37 -17.44 -19.29
CA LEU A 447 -0.69 -17.02 -18.38
C LEU A 447 -2.04 -17.50 -18.91
N VAL A 448 -2.85 -18.08 -18.04
CA VAL A 448 -4.21 -18.52 -18.37
C VAL A 448 -5.19 -17.84 -17.43
N THR A 449 -6.23 -17.21 -17.97
CA THR A 449 -7.30 -16.62 -17.16
C THR A 449 -8.60 -17.41 -17.29
N THR A 450 -9.13 -17.90 -16.17
CA THR A 450 -10.44 -18.55 -16.04
C THR A 450 -11.48 -17.59 -15.48
N LEU A 451 -12.70 -18.06 -15.20
CA LEU A 451 -13.76 -17.27 -14.56
C LEU A 451 -13.96 -17.62 -13.07
N THR A 452 -13.60 -18.83 -12.65
CA THR A 452 -13.88 -19.33 -11.29
C THR A 452 -12.63 -19.95 -10.65
N LYS A 453 -12.59 -19.93 -9.31
CA LYS A 453 -11.50 -20.52 -8.51
C LYS A 453 -11.35 -22.00 -8.80
N ARG A 454 -12.46 -22.72 -8.69
CA ARG A 454 -12.56 -24.14 -9.02
C ARG A 454 -12.04 -24.46 -10.41
N MET A 455 -12.39 -23.70 -11.44
CA MET A 455 -11.87 -23.95 -12.79
C MET A 455 -10.36 -23.71 -12.89
N ALA A 456 -9.82 -22.74 -12.15
CA ALA A 456 -8.37 -22.52 -12.10
C ALA A 456 -7.64 -23.69 -11.43
N GLU A 457 -8.19 -24.19 -10.31
CA GLU A 457 -7.67 -25.35 -9.56
C GLU A 457 -7.77 -26.64 -10.39
N ASP A 458 -8.97 -26.98 -10.88
CA ASP A 458 -9.24 -28.18 -11.68
C ASP A 458 -8.34 -28.22 -12.94
N LEU A 459 -8.13 -27.07 -13.59
CA LEU A 459 -7.28 -26.99 -14.78
C LEU A 459 -5.79 -27.16 -14.43
N ALA A 460 -5.34 -26.62 -13.31
CA ALA A 460 -3.96 -26.77 -12.86
C ALA A 460 -3.67 -28.22 -12.43
N GLU A 461 -4.61 -28.88 -11.77
CA GLU A 461 -4.51 -30.30 -11.43
C GLU A 461 -4.42 -31.15 -12.70
N TYR A 462 -5.36 -30.98 -13.62
CA TYR A 462 -5.37 -31.71 -14.90
C TYR A 462 -4.06 -31.54 -15.69
N TYR A 463 -3.57 -30.29 -15.84
CA TYR A 463 -2.32 -30.02 -16.55
C TYR A 463 -1.09 -30.60 -15.83
N SER A 464 -1.10 -30.62 -14.51
CA SER A 464 -0.04 -31.25 -13.71
C SER A 464 -0.01 -32.76 -13.91
N GLU A 465 -1.16 -33.43 -13.94
CA GLU A 465 -1.27 -34.88 -14.17
C GLU A 465 -0.72 -35.29 -15.55
N VAL A 466 -0.93 -34.46 -16.58
CA VAL A 466 -0.42 -34.72 -17.94
C VAL A 466 1.01 -34.19 -18.17
N GLY A 467 1.72 -33.83 -17.10
CA GLY A 467 3.14 -33.53 -17.08
C GLY A 467 3.55 -32.08 -17.34
N VAL A 468 2.63 -31.12 -17.27
CA VAL A 468 2.93 -29.68 -17.37
C VAL A 468 3.20 -29.12 -15.97
N LYS A 469 4.29 -28.37 -15.82
CA LYS A 469 4.55 -27.65 -14.56
C LYS A 469 3.68 -26.40 -14.50
N CYS A 470 2.59 -26.46 -13.74
CA CYS A 470 1.69 -25.33 -13.57
C CYS A 470 1.34 -25.06 -12.11
N ARG A 471 0.97 -23.82 -11.80
CA ARG A 471 0.36 -23.42 -10.53
C ARG A 471 -0.87 -22.56 -10.78
N TYR A 472 -1.75 -22.48 -9.77
CA TYR A 472 -2.90 -21.59 -9.81
C TYR A 472 -2.73 -20.37 -8.89
N MET A 473 -3.47 -19.29 -9.17
CA MET A 473 -3.54 -18.10 -8.32
C MET A 473 -4.95 -17.50 -8.28
N HIS A 474 -5.50 -17.37 -7.07
CA HIS A 474 -6.82 -16.79 -6.83
C HIS A 474 -6.86 -15.89 -5.58
N SER A 475 -8.04 -15.34 -5.26
CA SER A 475 -8.22 -14.29 -4.24
C SER A 475 -7.81 -14.67 -2.81
N GLU A 476 -7.88 -15.95 -2.44
CA GLU A 476 -7.53 -16.45 -1.09
C GLU A 476 -6.04 -16.67 -0.87
N ILE A 477 -5.21 -16.66 -1.93
CA ILE A 477 -3.76 -16.74 -1.76
C ILE A 477 -3.26 -15.44 -1.13
N GLU A 478 -2.47 -15.58 -0.07
CA GLU A 478 -1.88 -14.45 0.64
C GLU A 478 -0.91 -13.67 -0.25
N THR A 479 -0.78 -12.36 0.00
CA THR A 479 0.03 -11.46 -0.83
C THR A 479 1.49 -11.92 -0.96
N LEU A 480 2.10 -12.40 0.12
CA LEU A 480 3.47 -12.92 0.12
C LEU A 480 3.61 -14.18 -0.74
N GLU A 481 2.66 -15.10 -0.63
CA GLU A 481 2.65 -16.31 -1.43
C GLU A 481 2.46 -16.00 -2.93
N ARG A 482 1.62 -15.02 -3.28
CA ARG A 482 1.48 -14.56 -4.68
C ARG A 482 2.81 -14.07 -5.26
N VAL A 483 3.56 -13.27 -4.49
CA VAL A 483 4.87 -12.76 -4.90
C VAL A 483 5.85 -13.91 -5.13
N LYS A 484 5.84 -14.91 -4.24
CA LYS A 484 6.64 -16.13 -4.39
C LYS A 484 6.26 -16.91 -5.65
N ILE A 485 4.97 -17.16 -5.89
CA ILE A 485 4.47 -17.86 -7.09
C ILE A 485 4.94 -17.13 -8.36
N LEU A 486 4.82 -15.80 -8.41
CA LEU A 486 5.22 -15.03 -9.59
C LEU A 486 6.74 -15.01 -9.79
N ARG A 487 7.51 -14.97 -8.71
CA ARG A 487 8.98 -15.13 -8.77
C ARG A 487 9.37 -16.50 -9.31
N ASP A 488 8.72 -17.55 -8.84
CA ASP A 488 9.02 -18.93 -9.21
C ASP A 488 8.64 -19.20 -10.69
N LEU A 489 7.59 -18.55 -11.21
CA LEU A 489 7.28 -18.51 -12.65
C LEU A 489 8.43 -17.88 -13.47
N ARG A 490 8.96 -16.74 -13.02
CA ARG A 490 10.09 -16.07 -13.70
C ARG A 490 11.36 -16.92 -13.68
N LYS A 491 11.66 -17.57 -12.55
CA LYS A 491 12.78 -18.50 -12.41
C LYS A 491 12.64 -19.75 -13.29
N GLY A 492 11.42 -20.09 -13.71
CA GLY A 492 11.15 -21.30 -14.46
C GLY A 492 11.01 -22.55 -13.59
N GLU A 493 10.69 -22.38 -12.30
CA GLU A 493 10.29 -23.51 -11.44
C GLU A 493 9.02 -24.18 -11.99
N PHE A 494 8.15 -23.37 -12.61
CA PHE A 494 7.01 -23.82 -13.39
C PHE A 494 6.80 -22.90 -14.61
N ASP A 495 6.02 -23.37 -15.58
CA ASP A 495 5.91 -22.73 -16.90
C ASP A 495 4.56 -22.02 -17.12
N VAL A 496 3.52 -22.44 -16.41
CA VAL A 496 2.14 -21.95 -16.60
C VAL A 496 1.53 -21.47 -15.29
N LEU A 497 1.00 -20.25 -15.30
CA LEU A 497 0.21 -19.69 -14.20
C LEU A 497 -1.25 -19.55 -14.62
N ILE A 498 -2.14 -20.22 -13.88
CA ILE A 498 -3.59 -20.20 -14.13
C ILE A 498 -4.24 -19.35 -13.04
N GLY A 499 -5.06 -18.37 -13.39
CA GLY A 499 -5.77 -17.60 -12.37
C GLY A 499 -7.05 -16.99 -12.88
N ILE A 500 -7.72 -16.23 -12.02
CA ILE A 500 -8.97 -15.56 -12.38
C ILE A 500 -8.70 -14.13 -12.83
N ASN A 501 -8.02 -13.38 -11.96
CA ASN A 501 -7.67 -11.99 -12.17
C ASN A 501 -6.17 -11.80 -11.93
N LEU A 502 -5.38 -12.14 -12.94
CA LEU A 502 -3.91 -11.97 -12.96
C LEU A 502 -3.49 -10.51 -13.20
N LEU A 503 -4.41 -9.55 -13.07
CA LEU A 503 -4.18 -8.14 -13.36
C LEU A 503 -3.73 -7.33 -12.14
N ARG A 504 -3.85 -7.89 -10.93
CA ARG A 504 -3.70 -7.13 -9.68
C ARG A 504 -2.27 -6.81 -9.31
N GLU A 505 -1.31 -7.68 -9.59
CA GLU A 505 -0.02 -7.61 -8.88
C GLU A 505 0.98 -6.58 -9.45
N GLY A 506 0.64 -5.80 -10.49
CA GLY A 506 1.57 -4.83 -11.08
C GLY A 506 2.88 -5.45 -11.60
N LEU A 507 2.95 -6.78 -11.70
CA LEU A 507 4.18 -7.49 -12.01
C LEU A 507 4.44 -7.59 -13.51
N ASP A 508 5.72 -7.42 -13.82
CA ASP A 508 6.29 -7.32 -15.15
C ASP A 508 6.97 -8.65 -15.49
N LEU A 509 6.40 -9.38 -16.45
CA LEU A 509 6.79 -10.74 -16.82
C LEU A 509 7.23 -10.80 -18.30
N PRO A 510 8.45 -10.36 -18.64
CA PRO A 510 8.94 -10.43 -20.03
C PRO A 510 9.08 -11.86 -20.55
N GLU A 511 9.14 -12.85 -19.67
CA GLU A 511 9.22 -14.28 -20.01
C GLU A 511 7.89 -14.84 -20.55
N VAL A 512 6.77 -14.13 -20.38
CA VAL A 512 5.44 -14.55 -20.85
C VAL A 512 5.26 -14.25 -22.34
N SER A 513 5.13 -15.29 -23.15
CA SER A 513 4.88 -15.16 -24.60
C SER A 513 3.45 -15.54 -25.01
N LEU A 514 2.68 -16.18 -24.13
CA LEU A 514 1.29 -16.56 -24.40
C LEU A 514 0.36 -16.15 -23.26
N VAL A 515 -0.74 -15.51 -23.62
CA VAL A 515 -1.88 -15.28 -22.74
C VAL A 515 -3.10 -15.99 -23.32
N ALA A 516 -3.70 -16.88 -22.54
CA ALA A 516 -4.93 -17.57 -22.90
C ALA A 516 -6.10 -17.11 -22.04
N ILE A 517 -7.17 -16.65 -22.67
CA ILE A 517 -8.38 -16.17 -22.01
C ILE A 517 -9.49 -17.18 -22.28
N LEU A 518 -9.80 -18.02 -21.29
CA LEU A 518 -10.89 -18.98 -21.37
C LEU A 518 -12.23 -18.27 -21.16
N ASP A 519 -13.27 -18.76 -21.83
CA ASP A 519 -14.63 -18.21 -21.76
C ASP A 519 -14.66 -16.69 -22.02
N ALA A 520 -13.97 -16.26 -23.09
CA ALA A 520 -13.79 -14.85 -23.41
C ALA A 520 -15.10 -14.13 -23.80
N ASP A 521 -16.13 -14.88 -24.19
CA ASP A 521 -17.46 -14.38 -24.54
C ASP A 521 -18.42 -14.24 -23.36
N LYS A 522 -18.00 -14.60 -22.15
CA LYS A 522 -18.80 -14.41 -20.92
C LYS A 522 -18.61 -13.00 -20.39
N GLU A 523 -19.44 -12.08 -20.86
CA GLU A 523 -19.40 -10.69 -20.40
C GLU A 523 -19.56 -10.57 -18.88
N GLY A 524 -18.90 -9.54 -18.34
CA GLY A 524 -18.81 -9.28 -16.91
C GLY A 524 -17.52 -8.53 -16.60
N PHE A 525 -17.24 -8.32 -15.32
CA PHE A 525 -16.06 -7.58 -14.88
C PHE A 525 -14.74 -8.14 -15.45
N LEU A 526 -14.58 -9.47 -15.46
CA LEU A 526 -13.35 -10.14 -15.92
C LEU A 526 -13.18 -10.17 -17.45
N ARG A 527 -14.24 -9.87 -18.21
CA ARG A 527 -14.25 -9.89 -19.69
C ARG A 527 -14.75 -8.58 -20.30
N SER A 528 -14.69 -7.50 -19.53
CA SER A 528 -14.92 -6.16 -20.04
C SER A 528 -13.82 -5.78 -21.04
N SER A 529 -14.09 -4.83 -21.95
CA SER A 529 -13.10 -4.33 -22.90
C SER A 529 -11.78 -3.92 -22.23
N GLY A 530 -11.84 -3.21 -21.09
CA GLY A 530 -10.66 -2.83 -20.31
C GLY A 530 -9.89 -4.05 -19.77
N SER A 531 -10.59 -4.98 -19.12
CA SER A 531 -9.98 -6.19 -18.56
C SER A 531 -9.31 -7.06 -19.65
N LEU A 532 -9.93 -7.17 -20.82
CA LEU A 532 -9.36 -7.89 -21.97
C LEU A 532 -8.09 -7.21 -22.49
N ILE A 533 -8.11 -5.89 -22.71
CA ILE A 533 -6.93 -5.13 -23.16
C ILE A 533 -5.76 -5.29 -22.18
N GLN A 534 -6.04 -5.21 -20.87
CA GLN A 534 -5.00 -5.39 -19.85
C GLN A 534 -4.44 -6.80 -19.80
N THR A 535 -5.30 -7.81 -19.96
CA THR A 535 -4.90 -9.22 -19.98
C THR A 535 -4.04 -9.51 -21.20
N ILE A 536 -4.45 -9.06 -22.38
CA ILE A 536 -3.68 -9.12 -23.64
C ILE A 536 -2.33 -8.42 -23.47
N GLY A 537 -2.30 -7.26 -22.81
CA GLY A 537 -1.08 -6.51 -22.55
C GLY A 537 0.00 -7.23 -21.74
N ARG A 538 -0.32 -8.36 -21.08
CA ARG A 538 0.64 -9.13 -20.29
C ARG A 538 1.70 -9.86 -21.13
N CYS A 539 1.39 -10.21 -22.38
CA CYS A 539 2.39 -10.77 -23.31
C CYS A 539 3.00 -9.73 -24.27
N ALA A 540 2.65 -8.44 -24.15
CA ALA A 540 3.18 -7.37 -25.00
C ALA A 540 4.65 -7.00 -24.72
N ARG A 541 5.29 -7.66 -23.74
CA ARG A 541 6.69 -7.45 -23.35
C ARG A 541 7.65 -8.50 -23.91
N ASN A 542 7.11 -9.46 -24.67
CA ASN A 542 7.86 -10.53 -25.29
C ASN A 542 7.75 -10.41 -26.81
N LEU A 543 8.87 -10.62 -27.52
CA LEU A 543 8.91 -10.61 -28.99
C LEU A 543 7.90 -11.57 -29.63
N ASN A 544 7.71 -12.74 -29.01
CA ASN A 544 6.81 -13.81 -29.45
C ASN A 544 5.43 -13.74 -28.76
N GLY A 545 5.11 -12.60 -28.13
CA GLY A 545 3.85 -12.37 -27.45
C GLY A 545 2.65 -12.64 -28.35
N ARG A 546 1.70 -13.47 -27.90
CA ARG A 546 0.43 -13.81 -28.57
C ARG A 546 -0.69 -13.93 -27.53
N ALA A 547 -1.90 -13.53 -27.90
CA ALA A 547 -3.10 -13.73 -27.08
C ALA A 547 -4.12 -14.64 -27.79
N VAL A 548 -4.68 -15.60 -27.07
CA VAL A 548 -5.74 -16.50 -27.56
C VAL A 548 -6.98 -16.33 -26.69
N LEU A 549 -8.10 -15.97 -27.31
CA LEU A 549 -9.41 -15.81 -26.67
C LEU A 549 -10.28 -17.00 -27.10
N TYR A 550 -10.64 -17.86 -26.15
CA TYR A 550 -11.55 -18.97 -26.40
C TYR A 550 -13.00 -18.49 -26.23
N ALA A 551 -13.76 -18.48 -27.32
CA ALA A 551 -15.11 -17.92 -27.38
C ALA A 551 -15.88 -18.50 -28.57
N ASP A 552 -17.19 -18.71 -28.40
CA ASP A 552 -18.09 -19.14 -29.47
C ASP A 552 -18.79 -17.95 -30.13
N ARG A 553 -18.86 -16.80 -29.43
CA ARG A 553 -19.47 -15.56 -29.93
C ARG A 553 -18.54 -14.38 -29.79
N MET A 554 -18.54 -13.49 -30.79
CA MET A 554 -17.84 -12.22 -30.70
C MET A 554 -18.71 -11.21 -29.93
N THR A 555 -18.31 -10.84 -28.71
CA THR A 555 -18.98 -9.81 -27.91
C THR A 555 -18.50 -8.40 -28.28
N ASP A 556 -19.24 -7.37 -27.89
CA ASP A 556 -18.83 -5.97 -28.10
C ASP A 556 -17.54 -5.65 -27.33
N SER A 557 -17.39 -6.21 -26.12
CA SER A 557 -16.20 -6.09 -25.30
C SER A 557 -14.96 -6.69 -25.98
N MET A 558 -15.08 -7.88 -26.57
CA MET A 558 -14.01 -8.52 -27.34
C MET A 558 -13.66 -7.71 -28.58
N LYS A 559 -14.67 -7.28 -29.35
CA LYS A 559 -14.46 -6.50 -30.57
C LYS A 559 -13.67 -5.22 -30.29
N LYS A 560 -14.09 -4.44 -29.29
CA LYS A 560 -13.37 -3.22 -28.88
C LYS A 560 -11.93 -3.50 -28.46
N ALA A 561 -11.69 -4.57 -27.71
CA ALA A 561 -10.35 -4.95 -27.26
C ALA A 561 -9.44 -5.37 -28.42
N ILE A 562 -9.95 -6.18 -29.36
CA ILE A 562 -9.23 -6.64 -30.55
C ILE A 562 -8.93 -5.47 -31.48
N ASP A 563 -9.91 -4.61 -31.75
CA ASP A 563 -9.77 -3.45 -32.63
C ASP A 563 -8.71 -2.48 -32.09
N GLU A 564 -8.74 -2.17 -30.79
CA GLU A 564 -7.76 -1.28 -30.16
C GLU A 564 -6.35 -1.88 -30.13
N THR A 565 -6.23 -3.18 -29.83
CA THR A 565 -4.93 -3.88 -29.86
C THR A 565 -4.34 -3.87 -31.28
N SER A 566 -5.19 -4.12 -32.29
CA SER A 566 -4.79 -4.13 -33.69
C SER A 566 -4.38 -2.74 -34.19
N ARG A 567 -5.13 -1.69 -33.78
CA ARG A 567 -4.78 -0.29 -34.08
C ARG A 567 -3.40 0.07 -33.51
N ARG A 568 -3.17 -0.22 -32.23
CA ARG A 568 -1.88 0.06 -31.56
C ARG A 568 -0.73 -0.66 -32.25
N ARG A 569 -0.91 -1.96 -32.52
CA ARG A 569 0.09 -2.79 -33.22
C ARG A 569 0.47 -2.20 -34.58
N ALA A 570 -0.51 -1.76 -35.37
CA ALA A 570 -0.26 -1.17 -36.68
C ALA A 570 0.55 0.14 -36.59
N ILE A 571 0.22 1.01 -35.63
CA ILE A 571 0.96 2.26 -35.42
C ILE A 571 2.39 1.99 -34.96
N GLN A 572 2.58 1.05 -34.03
CA GLN A 572 3.91 0.68 -33.53
C GLN A 572 4.78 0.06 -34.63
N GLN A 573 4.22 -0.80 -35.48
CA GLN A 573 4.93 -1.37 -36.64
C GLN A 573 5.34 -0.29 -37.64
N ALA A 574 4.42 0.60 -38.02
CA ALA A 574 4.72 1.71 -38.92
C ALA A 574 5.82 2.63 -38.36
N TYR A 575 5.80 2.89 -37.05
CA TYR A 575 6.84 3.67 -36.38
C TYR A 575 8.19 2.94 -36.42
N ASN A 576 8.21 1.64 -36.13
CA ASN A 576 9.44 0.84 -36.19
C ASN A 576 10.05 0.83 -37.59
N ASP A 577 9.22 0.61 -38.62
CA ASP A 577 9.65 0.58 -40.02
C ASP A 577 10.21 1.95 -40.46
N ALA A 578 9.52 3.04 -40.10
CA ALA A 578 9.94 4.40 -40.43
C ALA A 578 11.25 4.83 -39.75
N ASN A 579 11.57 4.26 -38.58
CA ASN A 579 12.75 4.61 -37.78
C ASN A 579 13.84 3.54 -37.78
N GLY A 580 13.68 2.44 -38.52
CA GLY A 580 14.65 1.34 -38.57
C GLY A 580 14.84 0.62 -37.23
N ILE A 581 13.79 0.54 -36.40
CA ILE A 581 13.86 -0.06 -35.06
C ILE A 581 13.56 -1.55 -35.16
N THR A 582 14.49 -2.39 -34.69
CA THR A 582 14.25 -3.82 -34.52
C THR A 582 13.73 -4.09 -33.10
N PRO A 583 12.54 -4.68 -32.93
CA PRO A 583 11.98 -4.96 -31.62
C PRO A 583 12.89 -5.86 -30.78
N GLN A 584 13.06 -5.52 -29.50
CA GLN A 584 13.84 -6.31 -28.55
C GLN A 584 13.05 -6.60 -27.28
N SER A 585 13.06 -7.86 -26.83
CA SER A 585 12.52 -8.25 -25.52
C SER A 585 13.31 -7.58 -24.40
N ILE A 586 12.59 -7.16 -23.35
CA ILE A 586 13.21 -6.54 -22.18
C ILE A 586 13.84 -7.66 -21.33
N VAL A 587 15.16 -7.60 -21.10
CA VAL A 587 15.84 -8.47 -20.13
C VAL A 587 15.98 -7.69 -18.83
N ARG A 588 15.13 -7.97 -17.84
CA ARG A 588 15.26 -7.42 -16.48
C ARG A 588 16.00 -8.43 -15.59
N PRO A 589 17.04 -8.02 -14.83
CA PRO A 589 17.70 -8.88 -13.86
C PRO A 589 16.69 -9.53 -12.90
N LEU A 590 16.96 -10.77 -12.51
CA LEU A 590 16.20 -11.51 -11.49
C LEU A 590 16.34 -10.87 -10.09
N GLU A 591 17.25 -9.91 -9.90
CA GLU A 591 17.33 -9.04 -8.73
C GLU A 591 16.06 -8.19 -8.64
N MET A 592 15.00 -8.82 -8.14
CA MET A 592 13.80 -8.14 -7.70
C MET A 592 14.18 -7.32 -6.48
N SER A 593 14.35 -6.00 -6.67
CA SER A 593 14.19 -5.09 -5.56
C SER A 593 12.86 -5.37 -4.85
N LEU A 594 11.81 -5.80 -5.56
CA LEU A 594 10.51 -6.10 -4.96
C LEU A 594 10.47 -7.23 -3.95
N ALA A 595 11.21 -8.34 -4.13
CA ALA A 595 11.26 -9.37 -3.09
C ALA A 595 11.96 -8.81 -1.86
N SER A 596 13.08 -8.12 -2.00
CA SER A 596 13.73 -7.48 -0.86
C SER A 596 12.91 -6.33 -0.24
N ILE A 597 12.08 -5.64 -1.02
CA ILE A 597 11.21 -4.53 -0.55
C ILE A 597 9.99 -5.09 0.20
N ILE A 598 9.38 -6.16 -0.31
CA ILE A 598 8.25 -6.83 0.33
C ILE A 598 8.74 -7.71 1.49
N GLU A 599 9.87 -8.41 1.36
CA GLU A 599 10.52 -9.11 2.46
C GLU A 599 11.04 -8.14 3.52
N ALA A 600 11.33 -6.86 3.22
CA ALA A 600 11.63 -5.84 4.22
C ALA A 600 10.36 -5.28 4.90
N ASP A 601 9.28 -5.03 4.14
CA ASP A 601 7.98 -4.60 4.68
C ASP A 601 7.28 -5.71 5.50
N TYR A 602 7.57 -6.99 5.23
CA TYR A 602 7.00 -8.16 5.90
C TYR A 602 8.07 -9.02 6.61
N ALA A 603 9.26 -8.46 6.86
CA ALA A 603 10.42 -9.17 7.43
C ALA A 603 10.12 -9.85 8.76
N ASP A 604 9.18 -9.29 9.52
CA ASP A 604 8.80 -9.81 10.83
C ASP A 604 7.87 -11.03 10.77
N LEU A 605 7.39 -11.44 9.58
CA LEU A 605 6.44 -12.56 9.47
C LEU A 605 6.98 -13.83 8.81
N THR A 606 8.07 -13.82 8.03
CA THR A 606 8.60 -15.07 7.44
C THR A 606 10.07 -14.96 6.98
N SER A 607 11.03 -14.86 7.90
CA SER A 607 12.40 -15.33 7.61
C SER A 607 12.46 -16.86 7.78
N ALA A 608 11.66 -17.55 6.95
CA ALA A 608 11.58 -18.99 6.85
C ALA A 608 12.55 -19.46 5.76
N GLU A 609 13.80 -19.72 6.12
CA GLU A 609 14.53 -20.82 5.49
C GLU A 609 13.81 -22.10 5.89
N ALA A 610 12.88 -22.54 5.06
CA ALA A 610 12.18 -23.80 5.21
C ALA A 610 13.15 -24.96 4.94
N GLU A 611 13.90 -25.37 5.96
CA GLU A 611 14.18 -26.80 6.11
C GLU A 611 12.83 -27.46 6.44
N GLY A 612 12.26 -28.14 5.43
CA GLY A 612 10.92 -28.71 5.51
C GLY A 612 10.75 -29.63 6.72
N ILE A 613 9.69 -29.40 7.49
CA ILE A 613 9.23 -30.34 8.52
C ILE A 613 8.92 -31.67 7.80
N PRO A 614 9.53 -32.80 8.22
CA PRO A 614 9.24 -34.10 7.62
C PRO A 614 7.75 -34.46 7.75
N GLU A 615 7.16 -35.11 6.76
CA GLU A 615 5.85 -35.75 6.92
C GLU A 615 5.99 -36.98 7.83
N PHE A 616 5.22 -37.02 8.92
CA PHE A 616 5.22 -38.13 9.88
C PHE A 616 4.11 -39.13 9.54
N LYS A 617 4.42 -40.43 9.55
CA LYS A 617 3.45 -41.50 9.22
C LYS A 617 2.77 -42.08 10.45
N SER A 618 3.28 -41.81 11.65
CA SER A 618 2.70 -42.26 12.92
C SER A 618 2.93 -41.24 14.05
N GLN A 619 2.14 -41.35 15.12
CA GLN A 619 2.30 -40.52 16.33
C GLN A 619 3.65 -40.77 17.01
N GLU A 620 4.14 -42.01 17.00
CA GLU A 620 5.44 -42.37 17.59
C GLU A 620 6.62 -41.70 16.85
N GLU A 621 6.52 -41.49 15.53
CA GLU A 621 7.53 -40.76 14.74
C GLU A 621 7.54 -39.26 15.06
N LEU A 622 6.35 -38.67 15.29
CA LEU A 622 6.19 -37.28 15.69
C LEU A 622 6.79 -37.04 17.08
N ASP A 623 6.49 -37.91 18.05
CA ASP A 623 6.99 -37.80 19.42
C ASP A 623 8.51 -37.91 19.48
N ALA A 624 9.10 -38.85 18.73
CA ALA A 624 10.55 -39.01 18.63
C ALA A 624 11.23 -37.77 18.03
N TYR A 625 10.59 -37.13 17.04
CA TYR A 625 11.09 -35.91 16.43
C TYR A 625 11.00 -34.69 17.38
N ILE A 626 9.91 -34.58 18.15
CA ILE A 626 9.77 -33.55 19.19
C ILE A 626 10.87 -33.67 20.24
N VAL A 627 11.16 -34.89 20.71
CA VAL A 627 12.25 -35.14 21.67
C VAL A 627 13.61 -34.71 21.12
N LYS A 628 13.86 -34.95 19.83
CA LYS A 628 15.09 -34.50 19.15
C LYS A 628 15.17 -32.97 19.12
N LEU A 629 14.10 -32.28 18.73
CA LEU A 629 14.05 -30.83 18.71
C LEU A 629 14.23 -30.21 20.10
N GLU A 630 13.70 -30.84 21.16
CA GLU A 630 13.91 -30.39 22.54
C GLU A 630 15.38 -30.48 22.96
N SER A 631 16.08 -31.53 22.50
CA SER A 631 17.52 -31.68 22.71
C SER A 631 18.31 -30.59 21.99
N ASP A 632 18.03 -30.38 20.70
CA ASP A 632 18.68 -29.38 19.86
C ASP A 632 18.43 -27.95 20.39
N MET A 633 17.22 -27.69 20.92
CA MET A 633 16.85 -26.42 21.55
C MET A 633 17.71 -26.14 22.80
N ARG A 634 17.85 -27.16 23.67
CA ARG A 634 18.67 -27.04 24.88
C ARG A 634 20.15 -26.86 24.55
N GLU A 635 20.62 -27.47 23.47
CA GLU A 635 22.00 -27.31 23.01
C GLU A 635 22.25 -25.92 22.41
N ALA A 636 21.33 -25.41 21.60
CA ALA A 636 21.37 -24.03 21.08
C ALA A 636 21.36 -22.99 22.22
N ALA A 637 20.52 -23.20 23.24
CA ALA A 637 20.48 -22.33 24.43
C ALA A 637 21.82 -22.35 25.21
N LYS A 638 22.47 -23.52 25.33
CA LYS A 638 23.80 -23.64 25.96
C LYS A 638 24.90 -22.92 25.19
N ARG A 639 24.75 -22.78 23.87
CA ARG A 639 25.69 -22.05 23.00
C ARG A 639 25.36 -20.55 22.87
N PHE A 640 24.40 -20.05 23.64
CA PHE A 640 23.89 -18.68 23.57
C PHE A 640 23.26 -18.31 22.21
N GLU A 641 22.86 -19.32 21.41
CA GLU A 641 22.13 -19.15 20.15
C GLU A 641 20.63 -18.99 20.44
N PHE A 642 20.25 -17.92 21.14
CA PHE A 642 18.89 -17.76 21.69
C PHE A 642 17.80 -17.66 20.62
N GLU A 643 18.09 -17.09 19.46
CA GLU A 643 17.16 -17.06 18.32
C GLU A 643 16.87 -18.46 17.79
N LYS A 644 17.89 -19.31 17.70
CA LYS A 644 17.74 -20.71 17.26
C LYS A 644 16.97 -21.54 18.30
N ALA A 645 17.24 -21.31 19.59
CA ALA A 645 16.48 -21.95 20.67
C ALA A 645 15.00 -21.49 20.68
N ALA A 646 14.72 -20.20 20.43
CA ALA A 646 13.36 -19.70 20.31
C ALA A 646 12.62 -20.33 19.12
N LYS A 647 13.29 -20.42 17.95
CA LYS A 647 12.74 -21.10 16.76
C LYS A 647 12.38 -22.56 17.04
N LEU A 648 13.30 -23.34 17.62
CA LEU A 648 13.06 -24.74 17.95
C LEU A 648 11.91 -24.90 18.96
N ARG A 649 11.80 -24.00 19.95
CA ARG A 649 10.68 -23.97 20.90
C ARG A 649 9.34 -23.78 20.21
N ASP A 650 9.27 -22.83 19.28
CA ASP A 650 8.02 -22.48 18.61
C ASP A 650 7.60 -23.60 17.63
N THR A 651 8.56 -24.25 16.95
CA THR A 651 8.31 -25.47 16.16
C THR A 651 7.81 -26.64 17.02
N ILE A 652 8.38 -26.86 18.21
CA ILE A 652 7.90 -27.90 19.15
C ILE A 652 6.44 -27.61 19.57
N LYS A 653 6.10 -26.34 19.81
CA LYS A 653 4.75 -25.94 20.19
C LYS A 653 3.74 -26.20 19.08
N GLU A 654 4.13 -25.93 17.83
CA GLU A 654 3.29 -26.20 16.66
C GLU A 654 3.07 -27.71 16.46
N LEU A 655 4.13 -28.52 16.56
CA LEU A 655 4.06 -29.98 16.44
C LEU A 655 3.22 -30.64 17.55
N ARG A 656 3.32 -30.15 18.80
CA ARG A 656 2.44 -30.58 19.91
C ARG A 656 0.98 -30.21 19.72
N THR A 657 0.71 -29.11 19.02
CA THR A 657 -0.66 -28.71 18.68
C THR A 657 -1.24 -29.64 17.61
N LYS A 658 -0.41 -30.13 16.67
CA LYS A 658 -0.79 -31.17 15.69
C LYS A 658 -0.97 -32.56 16.32
N GLU A 659 -0.16 -32.94 17.31
CA GLU A 659 -0.35 -34.15 18.15
C GLU A 659 -1.76 -34.18 18.76
N PHE A 660 -2.26 -33.05 19.28
CA PHE A 660 -3.60 -32.96 19.85
C PHE A 660 -4.73 -33.21 18.82
N LEU A 661 -4.51 -32.89 17.54
CA LEU A 661 -5.48 -33.09 16.46
C LEU A 661 -5.49 -34.54 15.93
N LEU A 662 -4.36 -35.25 16.00
CA LEU A 662 -4.25 -36.65 15.59
C LEU A 662 -4.70 -37.63 16.68
N GLY A 663 -4.63 -37.22 17.95
CA GLY A 663 -4.92 -38.07 19.13
C GLY A 663 -6.38 -38.29 19.50
N ASN A 664 -7.37 -37.75 18.77
CA ASN A 664 -8.77 -37.77 19.23
C ASN A 664 -9.78 -38.45 18.27
N PRO A 665 -9.91 -39.79 18.31
CA PRO A 665 -11.03 -40.50 17.72
C PRO A 665 -12.09 -40.87 18.79
N ARG A 666 -13.24 -40.16 18.74
CA ARG A 666 -14.57 -40.47 19.34
C ARG A 666 -14.77 -40.28 20.85
N GLU A 667 -15.64 -39.33 21.19
CA GLU A 667 -16.81 -39.56 22.06
C GLU A 667 -17.97 -38.64 21.61
N ILE A 668 -18.81 -39.16 20.70
CA ILE A 668 -20.19 -38.71 20.58
C ILE A 668 -20.97 -39.59 21.56
N VAL A 669 -21.39 -39.03 22.69
CA VAL A 669 -22.36 -39.67 23.57
C VAL A 669 -23.55 -38.73 23.76
N SER A 670 -24.70 -39.27 23.40
CA SER A 670 -26.06 -38.78 23.62
C SER A 670 -26.31 -38.16 24.99
N THR A 671 -26.85 -36.95 25.03
CA THR A 671 -28.17 -36.63 25.62
C THR A 671 -28.64 -35.25 25.18
#